data_AF-A0AA37GUH9-F1
#
_entry.id   AF-A0AA37GUH9-F1
#
_cell.length_a   1.000
_cell.length_b   1.000
_cell.length_c   1.000
_cell.angle_alpha   90.00
_cell.angle_beta   90.00
_cell.angle_gamma   90.00
#
_symmetry.space_group_name_H-M   'P 1'
#
loop_
_entity.id
_entity.type
_entity.pdbx_description
1 polymer ?
#
loop_
_entity_poly.entity_id
_entity_poly.type
_entity_poly.pdbx_seq_one_letter_code
_entity_poly.pdbx_strand_id
1 'polypeptide(L)'
;MEKGHSLILQPSSSPPPRLGKQFMLAGALALIGLGNLYFHQYPLSGWEPHGRSHDHTCNSAPTQDSPFGRFPLPKDPFRLIPCTNASIPPPLDDPHPEQTWANLFDPDPSHWSWGNKTVSIEENADPYSNRGIYLCGYLEVPLDYTNKSDNRIVRLAITKYQVSGLARVGEPVDDYKNPPPGGKSQRTIVIEPGGPGGSGTSYVWRVSEQVSKRLSDNTLDVLGWDPRGVNITQPSISCFPYDVDRDHWSLITGQYLEVSDAKRQLNIADAMNDAIFKACWETHGDLGRFVGTAFVARDMEEIRKALGEDELTGYLVSYGTGIGQTYANLFPDSVGRIILDGTEYVRDHRLLGGFGWTALDNATDAWYDGFLGECINAGPDHCALAKSKDEEPVVLKELDARLRSLFSSLVDRPIVGYTKDSGPSLVTYSVLIAAVYSSMYNAQSWPALATMLYELEQGNSTLATAFLENAAWGYDPTLPSTPNKRPSSEELGSIVICADSYDAPLPPDGLDWWESLWANMTAKSWISGNSRFFDVFPCQHFAKYWPEPAGIYRGDLNHTLKNPVLLIAETYDPATPLRNGRRLLNEMGRNARLIAHHGYGHSSRDTSNCTDSIAKTYILEGKLPDEAETACYANEKPYLYGVKDKSVKTLVEEDMDPIGVWRRHLREMAFMRT
;
A
#
# COMPACT_ATOMS: atom_id res chain seq x y z
N MET A 1 -4.97 -53.65 -53.66
CA MET A 1 -6.37 -54.12 -53.57
C MET A 1 -7.08 -53.07 -52.73
N GLU A 2 -7.83 -52.11 -53.29
CA GLU A 2 -9.11 -52.27 -54.01
C GLU A 2 -10.22 -52.85 -53.12
N LYS A 3 -11.44 -52.29 -53.02
CA LYS A 3 -12.11 -51.10 -53.63
C LYS A 3 -13.01 -50.46 -52.54
N GLY A 4 -13.43 -49.18 -52.61
CA GLY A 4 -14.47 -48.64 -53.50
C GLY A 4 -15.85 -49.12 -53.04
N HIS A 5 -16.80 -48.26 -52.65
CA HIS A 5 -17.43 -47.26 -53.52
C HIS A 5 -17.83 -45.94 -52.80
N SER A 6 -18.12 -44.91 -53.61
CA SER A 6 -18.63 -43.60 -53.19
C SER A 6 -19.97 -43.32 -53.86
N LEU A 7 -20.78 -42.42 -53.27
CA LEU A 7 -21.93 -41.78 -53.93
C LEU A 7 -22.02 -40.32 -53.49
N ILE A 8 -21.86 -39.41 -54.45
CA ILE A 8 -22.01 -37.95 -54.32
C ILE A 8 -22.99 -37.51 -55.41
N LEU A 9 -23.88 -36.57 -55.10
CA LEU A 9 -24.35 -35.55 -56.07
C LEU A 9 -25.00 -34.37 -55.32
N GLN A 10 -24.86 -33.16 -55.89
CA GLN A 10 -25.36 -31.90 -55.33
C GLN A 10 -26.57 -31.35 -56.16
N PRO A 11 -26.78 -30.04 -56.39
CA PRO A 11 -27.86 -29.30 -55.74
C PRO A 11 -28.87 -28.67 -56.71
N SER A 12 -29.89 -27.95 -56.20
CA SER A 12 -30.77 -27.09 -57.00
C SER A 12 -31.20 -25.82 -56.24
N SER A 13 -31.69 -24.81 -56.95
CA SER A 13 -31.73 -23.42 -56.47
C SER A 13 -32.93 -22.60 -56.98
N SER A 14 -33.42 -21.66 -56.15
CA SER A 14 -34.04 -20.36 -56.56
C SER A 14 -35.44 -20.37 -57.22
N PRO A 15 -36.21 -19.23 -57.23
CA PRO A 15 -36.32 -18.14 -56.24
C PRO A 15 -37.83 -17.75 -55.94
N PRO A 16 -38.40 -16.50 -55.97
CA PRO A 16 -39.50 -16.12 -55.06
C PRO A 16 -40.81 -15.58 -55.74
N PRO A 17 -41.78 -15.05 -54.97
CA PRO A 17 -42.42 -13.76 -55.34
C PRO A 17 -42.72 -12.80 -54.15
N ARG A 18 -43.47 -11.70 -54.39
CA ARG A 18 -43.61 -10.49 -53.54
C ARG A 18 -45.06 -10.03 -53.26
N LEU A 19 -45.25 -9.35 -52.12
CA LEU A 19 -46.17 -8.23 -51.75
C LEU A 19 -47.68 -8.19 -52.15
N GLY A 20 -48.52 -7.89 -51.14
CA GLY A 20 -49.84 -7.20 -51.23
C GLY A 20 -50.56 -7.13 -49.86
N LYS A 21 -51.09 -6.04 -49.23
CA LYS A 21 -51.16 -4.56 -49.43
C LYS A 21 -52.55 -3.96 -49.81
N GLN A 22 -53.39 -3.54 -48.83
CA GLN A 22 -54.16 -2.24 -48.78
C GLN A 22 -55.37 -2.16 -47.79
N PHE A 23 -55.44 -1.07 -47.00
CA PHE A 23 -56.60 -0.24 -46.51
C PHE A 23 -57.82 -0.87 -45.75
N MET A 24 -58.67 -0.13 -44.98
CA MET A 24 -58.99 1.33 -44.86
C MET A 24 -59.20 1.86 -43.40
N LEU A 25 -59.08 3.20 -43.25
CA LEU A 25 -59.71 4.24 -42.37
C LEU A 25 -60.47 3.88 -41.06
N ALA A 26 -60.64 4.75 -40.04
CA ALA A 26 -60.29 6.18 -39.77
C ALA A 26 -59.97 6.34 -38.25
N GLY A 27 -59.48 7.43 -37.63
CA GLY A 27 -59.16 8.85 -37.95
C GLY A 27 -59.16 9.66 -36.60
N ALA A 28 -58.84 10.95 -36.46
CA ALA A 28 -58.14 11.96 -37.28
C ALA A 28 -57.89 13.25 -36.43
N LEU A 29 -56.85 14.06 -36.74
CA LEU A 29 -56.58 15.45 -36.26
C LEU A 29 -56.20 15.64 -34.75
N ALA A 30 -55.31 16.57 -34.33
CA ALA A 30 -54.39 17.48 -35.05
C ALA A 30 -53.19 17.96 -34.20
N LEU A 31 -52.05 18.23 -34.89
CA LEU A 31 -51.09 19.39 -34.84
C LEU A 31 -50.81 20.14 -33.50
N ILE A 32 -49.62 20.67 -33.18
CA ILE A 32 -48.35 21.11 -33.87
C ILE A 32 -47.16 20.80 -32.89
N GLY A 33 -45.85 20.69 -33.13
CA GLY A 33 -44.82 20.73 -34.22
C GLY A 33 -43.43 20.48 -33.53
N LEU A 34 -42.23 20.32 -34.10
CA LEU A 34 -41.58 20.54 -35.42
C LEU A 34 -41.33 22.02 -35.79
N GLY A 35 -40.11 22.47 -36.17
CA GLY A 35 -38.75 21.85 -36.29
C GLY A 35 -37.66 22.96 -36.34
N ASN A 36 -36.34 22.75 -36.16
CA ASN A 36 -35.39 21.88 -36.92
C ASN A 36 -35.28 22.34 -38.41
N LEU A 37 -34.14 22.66 -39.06
CA LEU A 37 -32.78 22.06 -39.07
C LEU A 37 -31.66 23.01 -39.65
N TYR A 38 -30.42 22.92 -39.12
CA TYR A 38 -29.07 22.87 -39.77
C TYR A 38 -28.35 23.96 -40.66
N PHE A 39 -27.01 23.95 -40.48
CA PHE A 39 -25.85 24.09 -41.42
C PHE A 39 -25.17 25.43 -41.85
N HIS A 40 -23.82 25.40 -41.70
CA HIS A 40 -22.71 25.94 -42.53
C HIS A 40 -22.00 27.31 -42.28
N GLN A 41 -20.71 27.17 -41.91
CA GLN A 41 -19.47 27.78 -42.50
C GLN A 41 -19.12 29.29 -42.40
N TYR A 42 -18.10 29.58 -41.56
CA TYR A 42 -16.95 30.49 -41.80
C TYR A 42 -17.23 32.01 -42.04
N PRO A 43 -16.22 32.91 -42.20
CA PRO A 43 -15.57 33.62 -41.09
C PRO A 43 -15.55 35.17 -41.29
N LEU A 44 -14.50 35.85 -40.79
CA LEU A 44 -14.13 37.30 -40.90
C LEU A 44 -14.57 38.20 -39.72
N SER A 45 -13.90 39.32 -39.37
CA SER A 45 -12.47 39.70 -39.34
C SER A 45 -12.31 41.14 -38.80
N GLY A 46 -11.45 41.38 -37.80
CA GLY A 46 -11.19 42.73 -37.23
C GLY A 46 -12.34 43.26 -36.33
N TRP A 47 -12.21 44.39 -35.64
CA TRP A 47 -11.22 45.49 -35.78
C TRP A 47 -10.41 45.79 -34.50
N GLU A 48 -9.21 46.33 -34.71
CA GLU A 48 -8.54 47.31 -33.84
C GLU A 48 -8.40 48.62 -34.67
N PRO A 49 -8.30 49.85 -34.09
CA PRO A 49 -7.18 50.20 -33.20
C PRO A 49 -7.43 51.23 -32.06
N HIS A 50 -6.49 51.21 -31.11
CA HIS A 50 -6.04 52.27 -30.18
C HIS A 50 -6.94 53.47 -29.81
N GLY A 51 -7.28 53.56 -28.51
CA GLY A 51 -7.56 54.79 -27.77
C GLY A 51 -6.72 54.84 -26.49
N ARG A 52 -6.40 56.04 -25.97
CA ARG A 52 -5.45 56.20 -24.84
C ARG A 52 -6.12 56.26 -23.47
N SER A 53 -5.44 55.63 -22.50
CA SER A 53 -5.35 55.98 -21.06
C SER A 53 -6.49 56.79 -20.41
N HIS A 54 -7.14 56.19 -19.42
CA HIS A 54 -7.47 56.91 -18.18
C HIS A 54 -7.08 56.07 -16.97
N ASP A 55 -6.51 56.74 -15.98
CA ASP A 55 -5.98 56.16 -14.75
C ASP A 55 -7.10 56.01 -13.71
N HIS A 56 -7.39 54.76 -13.32
CA HIS A 56 -8.36 54.47 -12.26
C HIS A 56 -7.83 53.37 -11.35
N THR A 57 -7.66 53.75 -10.09
CA THR A 57 -7.28 52.88 -8.97
C THR A 57 -8.24 51.70 -8.84
N CYS A 58 -7.83 50.53 -9.33
CA CYS A 58 -8.44 49.29 -8.92
C CYS A 58 -8.14 49.09 -7.44
N ASN A 59 -9.16 49.19 -6.59
CA ASN A 59 -9.07 48.71 -5.22
C ASN A 59 -8.71 47.22 -5.28
N SER A 60 -7.49 46.87 -4.89
CA SER A 60 -7.15 45.50 -4.58
C SER A 60 -8.11 45.00 -3.51
N ALA A 61 -8.87 43.95 -3.81
CA ALA A 61 -9.42 43.12 -2.75
C ALA A 61 -8.24 42.71 -1.85
N PRO A 62 -8.38 42.76 -0.51
CA PRO A 62 -7.27 42.41 0.37
C PRO A 62 -6.88 40.96 0.10
N THR A 63 -5.66 40.74 -0.41
CA THR A 63 -5.01 39.45 -0.28
C THR A 63 -4.87 39.20 1.22
N GLN A 64 -5.72 38.34 1.77
CA GLN A 64 -5.63 37.95 3.17
C GLN A 64 -4.33 37.18 3.34
N ASP A 65 -3.28 37.88 3.79
CA ASP A 65 -2.07 37.24 4.28
C ASP A 65 -2.46 36.32 5.43
N SER A 66 -2.03 35.05 5.34
CA SER A 66 -2.43 34.04 6.31
C SER A 66 -1.96 34.42 7.72
N PRO A 67 -2.74 34.16 8.79
CA PRO A 67 -2.31 34.42 10.16
C PRO A 67 -1.04 33.66 10.56
N PHE A 68 -0.63 32.63 9.81
CA PHE A 68 0.61 31.86 10.01
C PHE A 68 1.73 32.24 9.02
N GLY A 69 1.58 33.32 8.25
CA GLY A 69 2.60 33.86 7.35
C GLY A 69 2.44 33.43 5.89
N ARG A 70 3.55 33.10 5.23
CA ARG A 70 3.57 32.69 3.81
C ARG A 70 4.43 31.44 3.65
N PHE A 71 3.98 30.54 2.79
CA PHE A 71 4.64 29.28 2.46
C PHE A 71 4.82 29.17 0.92
N PRO A 72 5.80 28.41 0.42
CA PRO A 72 6.85 27.72 1.17
C PRO A 72 7.84 28.68 1.86
N LEU A 73 8.46 28.24 2.95
CA LEU A 73 9.41 29.07 3.68
C LEU A 73 10.71 29.29 2.87
N PRO A 74 11.31 30.50 2.88
CA PRO A 74 12.52 30.77 2.12
C PRO A 74 13.68 29.84 2.51
N LYS A 75 14.23 29.12 1.53
CA LYS A 75 15.29 28.11 1.66
C LYS A 75 14.91 26.82 2.40
N ASP A 76 13.63 26.53 2.59
CA ASP A 76 13.20 25.18 2.97
C ASP A 76 13.52 24.20 1.81
N PRO A 77 14.39 23.19 1.99
CA PRO A 77 14.74 22.25 0.94
C PRO A 77 13.56 21.37 0.50
N PHE A 78 12.56 21.16 1.38
CA PHE A 78 11.35 20.41 1.10
C PHE A 78 10.22 21.27 0.52
N ARG A 79 10.40 22.61 0.50
CA ARG A 79 9.40 23.60 0.09
C ARG A 79 8.03 23.38 0.76
N LEU A 80 7.96 23.15 2.07
CA LEU A 80 6.73 22.77 2.74
C LEU A 80 5.63 23.84 2.67
N ILE A 81 4.41 23.42 2.34
CA ILE A 81 3.17 24.18 2.47
C ILE A 81 2.17 23.40 3.34
N PRO A 82 1.21 24.03 4.04
CA PRO A 82 0.11 23.31 4.69
C PRO A 82 -0.67 22.45 3.68
N CYS A 83 -0.86 21.16 3.98
CA CYS A 83 -1.49 20.22 3.06
C CYS A 83 -2.97 20.56 2.80
N THR A 84 -3.32 20.68 1.52
CA THR A 84 -4.68 20.70 0.99
C THR A 84 -4.88 19.51 0.02
N ASN A 85 -6.10 19.29 -0.46
CA ASN A 85 -6.38 18.29 -1.51
C ASN A 85 -5.73 18.59 -2.87
N ALA A 86 -5.12 19.77 -3.05
CA ALA A 86 -4.42 20.19 -4.25
C ALA A 86 -2.88 20.08 -4.15
N SER A 87 -2.33 19.70 -2.98
CA SER A 87 -0.89 19.72 -2.67
C SER A 87 -0.07 18.57 -3.31
N ILE A 88 -0.15 18.42 -4.64
CA ILE A 88 0.56 17.40 -5.43
C ILE A 88 1.82 18.02 -6.05
N PRO A 89 3.03 17.40 -5.93
CA PRO A 89 4.25 17.94 -6.50
C PRO A 89 4.15 18.23 -8.01
N PRO A 90 4.75 19.34 -8.51
CA PRO A 90 4.65 19.70 -9.91
C PRO A 90 5.23 18.62 -10.86
N PRO A 91 4.76 18.54 -12.11
CA PRO A 91 5.38 17.72 -13.15
C PRO A 91 6.85 18.08 -13.42
N LEU A 92 7.64 17.13 -13.92
CA LEU A 92 9.07 17.36 -14.21
C LEU A 92 9.30 18.22 -15.48
N ASP A 93 8.31 18.35 -16.34
CA ASP A 93 8.29 19.20 -17.53
C ASP A 93 7.73 20.61 -17.27
N ASP A 94 7.31 20.91 -16.04
CA ASP A 94 6.96 22.28 -15.61
C ASP A 94 8.19 23.19 -15.69
N PRO A 95 8.18 24.28 -16.49
CA PRO A 95 9.31 25.21 -16.59
C PRO A 95 9.44 26.13 -15.35
N HIS A 96 8.42 26.20 -14.50
CA HIS A 96 8.29 27.14 -13.38
C HIS A 96 7.81 26.43 -12.09
N PRO A 97 8.41 25.28 -11.68
CA PRO A 97 7.86 24.41 -10.64
C PRO A 97 7.85 25.06 -9.24
N GLU A 98 8.72 26.04 -8.99
CA GLU A 98 8.73 26.79 -7.73
C GLU A 98 7.56 27.77 -7.66
N GLN A 99 7.23 28.44 -8.78
CA GLN A 99 6.06 29.31 -8.88
C GLN A 99 4.77 28.50 -8.86
N THR A 100 4.67 27.42 -9.66
CA THR A 100 3.50 26.53 -9.67
C THR A 100 3.21 25.99 -8.27
N TRP A 101 4.25 25.53 -7.55
CA TRP A 101 4.09 25.03 -6.19
C TRP A 101 3.71 26.12 -5.17
N ALA A 102 4.36 27.29 -5.21
CA ALA A 102 4.00 28.41 -4.34
C ALA A 102 2.56 28.91 -4.58
N ASN A 103 2.03 28.80 -5.80
CA ASN A 103 0.66 29.13 -6.14
C ASN A 103 -0.39 28.13 -5.59
N LEU A 104 0.04 26.98 -5.05
CA LEU A 104 -0.85 26.03 -4.33
C LEU A 104 -1.02 26.36 -2.86
N PHE A 105 -0.31 27.38 -2.33
CA PHE A 105 -0.51 27.84 -0.96
C PHE A 105 -1.84 28.59 -0.82
N ASP A 106 -2.82 27.92 -0.22
CA ASP A 106 -4.06 28.55 0.23
C ASP A 106 -3.80 29.33 1.54
N PRO A 107 -4.11 30.64 1.61
CA PRO A 107 -3.90 31.40 2.85
C PRO A 107 -4.93 31.11 3.95
N ASP A 108 -6.08 30.48 3.66
CA ASP A 108 -7.12 30.20 4.65
C ASP A 108 -6.81 28.92 5.46
N PRO A 109 -6.52 29.03 6.77
CA PRO A 109 -6.19 27.87 7.60
C PRO A 109 -7.35 26.88 7.80
N SER A 110 -8.58 27.22 7.42
CA SER A 110 -9.72 26.31 7.48
C SER A 110 -9.70 25.23 6.38
N HIS A 111 -8.97 25.47 5.29
CA HIS A 111 -8.77 24.51 4.21
C HIS A 111 -7.58 23.55 4.44
N TRP A 112 -6.78 23.79 5.48
CA TRP A 112 -5.57 23.01 5.77
C TRP A 112 -5.85 21.73 6.57
N SER A 113 -4.98 20.76 6.39
CA SER A 113 -5.04 19.48 7.09
C SER A 113 -4.37 19.56 8.46
N TRP A 114 -5.19 19.74 9.51
CA TRP A 114 -4.76 19.79 10.91
C TRP A 114 -5.02 18.46 11.64
N GLY A 115 -4.07 17.98 12.44
CA GLY A 115 -4.22 16.78 13.27
C GLY A 115 -5.19 16.95 14.43
N ASN A 116 -5.35 15.92 15.27
CA ASN A 116 -6.34 15.93 16.35
C ASN A 116 -6.06 16.99 17.43
N LYS A 117 -7.12 17.43 18.13
CA LYS A 117 -7.00 18.31 19.30
C LYS A 117 -6.40 17.54 20.47
N THR A 118 -5.29 18.05 21.01
CA THR A 118 -4.56 17.40 22.11
C THR A 118 -5.20 17.62 23.49
N VAL A 119 -6.04 18.65 23.64
CA VAL A 119 -6.71 19.03 24.89
C VAL A 119 -8.15 19.48 24.59
N SER A 120 -9.08 19.25 25.53
CA SER A 120 -10.41 19.88 25.53
C SER A 120 -10.30 21.37 25.87
N ILE A 121 -10.66 22.25 24.94
CA ILE A 121 -10.47 23.70 25.06
C ILE A 121 -11.79 24.43 25.37
N GLU A 122 -11.70 25.57 26.04
CA GLU A 122 -12.81 26.48 26.32
C GLU A 122 -13.47 27.04 25.04
N GLU A 123 -14.74 27.45 25.14
CA GLU A 123 -15.63 27.77 24.00
C GLU A 123 -15.18 28.95 23.11
N ASN A 124 -14.11 29.67 23.47
CA ASN A 124 -13.61 30.86 22.75
C ASN A 124 -12.15 30.76 22.25
N ALA A 125 -11.54 29.56 22.28
CA ALA A 125 -10.14 29.38 21.86
C ALA A 125 -9.95 29.24 20.34
N ASP A 126 -8.75 29.59 19.85
CA ASP A 126 -8.34 29.43 18.44
C ASP A 126 -8.46 27.95 17.99
N PRO A 127 -9.28 27.62 16.97
CA PRO A 127 -9.54 26.24 16.53
C PRO A 127 -8.31 25.51 15.98
N TYR A 128 -7.22 26.23 15.68
CA TYR A 128 -5.95 25.69 15.19
C TYR A 128 -4.90 25.52 16.31
N SER A 129 -5.10 26.14 17.47
CA SER A 129 -4.15 26.08 18.58
C SER A 129 -4.08 24.68 19.23
N ASN A 130 -2.87 24.29 19.67
CA ASN A 130 -2.59 23.00 20.33
C ASN A 130 -3.00 21.78 19.47
N ARG A 131 -2.76 21.87 18.16
CA ARG A 131 -2.92 20.80 17.16
C ARG A 131 -1.65 20.71 16.32
N GLY A 132 -1.23 19.51 15.97
CA GLY A 132 -0.23 19.32 14.92
C GLY A 132 -0.78 19.68 13.54
N ILE A 133 0.10 19.95 12.59
CA ILE A 133 -0.21 20.31 11.20
C ILE A 133 0.38 19.27 10.23
N TYR A 134 -0.32 18.92 9.17
CA TYR A 134 0.25 18.16 8.05
C TYR A 134 0.77 19.15 7.00
N LEU A 135 2.06 19.03 6.69
CA LEU A 135 2.79 19.84 5.72
C LEU A 135 3.20 18.97 4.54
N CYS A 136 2.91 19.43 3.33
CA CYS A 136 3.18 18.74 2.07
C CYS A 136 4.32 19.44 1.35
N GLY A 137 5.14 18.70 0.61
CA GLY A 137 6.33 19.24 -0.04
C GLY A 137 6.95 18.28 -1.05
N TYR A 138 8.13 18.64 -1.55
CA TYR A 138 8.96 17.75 -2.35
C TYR A 138 10.46 18.00 -2.16
N LEU A 139 11.24 16.94 -2.28
CA LEU A 139 12.71 17.02 -2.35
C LEU A 139 13.19 16.60 -3.74
N GLU A 140 14.08 17.38 -4.34
CA GLU A 140 14.69 17.06 -5.63
C GLU A 140 16.04 16.37 -5.42
N VAL A 141 16.20 15.18 -6.01
CA VAL A 141 17.41 14.35 -5.91
C VAL A 141 17.84 13.85 -7.30
N PRO A 142 19.12 13.45 -7.50
CA PRO A 142 19.55 12.86 -8.77
C PRO A 142 18.77 11.59 -9.13
N LEU A 143 18.45 11.42 -10.41
CA LEU A 143 17.99 10.12 -10.91
C LEU A 143 19.10 9.08 -10.80
N ASP A 144 20.32 9.42 -11.20
CA ASP A 144 21.52 8.59 -11.13
C ASP A 144 22.59 9.20 -10.19
N TYR A 145 22.75 8.65 -8.97
CA TYR A 145 23.83 9.05 -8.05
C TYR A 145 25.23 8.59 -8.50
N THR A 146 25.34 7.65 -9.45
CA THR A 146 26.61 7.12 -9.96
C THR A 146 27.14 7.93 -11.14
N ASN A 147 26.27 8.59 -11.91
CA ASN A 147 26.63 9.39 -13.07
C ASN A 147 26.30 10.88 -12.89
N LYS A 148 27.29 11.66 -12.42
CA LYS A 148 27.18 13.13 -12.26
C LYS A 148 27.05 13.93 -13.57
N SER A 149 27.07 13.26 -14.73
CA SER A 149 26.77 13.87 -16.04
C SER A 149 25.35 13.60 -16.51
N ASP A 150 24.57 12.75 -15.82
CA ASP A 150 23.12 12.73 -15.95
C ASP A 150 22.55 13.91 -15.15
N ASN A 151 21.68 14.70 -15.78
CA ASN A 151 21.03 15.86 -15.18
C ASN A 151 19.54 15.61 -14.86
N ARG A 152 19.06 14.38 -15.07
CA ARG A 152 17.69 13.98 -14.71
C ARG A 152 17.55 13.90 -13.19
N ILE A 153 16.38 14.30 -12.69
CA ILE A 153 16.05 14.30 -11.26
C ILE A 153 14.87 13.38 -10.96
N VAL A 154 14.78 12.96 -9.71
CA VAL A 154 13.54 12.50 -9.09
C VAL A 154 13.06 13.62 -8.17
N ARG A 155 11.77 13.96 -8.25
CA ARG A 155 11.08 14.87 -7.33
C ARG A 155 10.28 14.01 -6.35
N LEU A 156 10.90 13.67 -5.22
CA LEU A 156 10.33 12.87 -4.15
C LEU A 156 9.18 13.65 -3.50
N ALA A 157 7.99 13.07 -3.43
CA ALA A 157 6.86 13.62 -2.68
C ALA A 157 7.09 13.43 -1.18
N ILE A 158 6.79 14.47 -0.39
CA ILE A 158 7.06 14.52 1.05
C ILE A 158 5.77 14.90 1.79
N THR A 159 5.51 14.23 2.91
CA THR A 159 4.50 14.67 3.88
C THR A 159 5.10 14.62 5.27
N LYS A 160 5.03 15.74 6.00
CA LYS A 160 5.50 15.90 7.37
C LYS A 160 4.33 16.22 8.28
N TYR A 161 4.07 15.40 9.28
CA TYR A 161 3.31 15.80 10.45
C TYR A 161 4.22 16.57 11.40
N GLN A 162 3.95 17.86 11.58
CA GLN A 162 4.65 18.72 12.53
C GLN A 162 3.83 18.87 13.82
N VAL A 163 4.37 18.36 14.92
CA VAL A 163 3.61 18.15 16.18
C VAL A 163 3.37 19.45 16.96
N SER A 164 4.23 20.46 16.77
CA SER A 164 4.09 21.82 17.30
C SER A 164 2.99 22.66 16.63
N GLY A 165 2.38 22.19 15.54
CA GLY A 165 1.48 23.01 14.72
C GLY A 165 2.23 24.15 14.04
N LEU A 166 1.64 25.35 14.04
CA LEU A 166 2.19 26.59 13.48
C LEU A 166 2.06 27.75 14.48
N ALA A 167 2.98 28.72 14.42
CA ALA A 167 2.92 29.96 15.19
C ALA A 167 2.24 31.08 14.41
N ARG A 168 1.39 31.87 15.07
CA ARG A 168 0.73 33.04 14.47
C ARG A 168 1.71 34.22 14.37
N VAL A 169 1.65 34.94 13.26
CA VAL A 169 2.52 36.10 13.00
C VAL A 169 2.20 37.23 13.97
N GLY A 170 3.18 37.59 14.80
CA GLY A 170 3.07 38.68 15.78
C GLY A 170 2.55 38.25 17.16
N GLU A 171 2.19 36.98 17.36
CA GLU A 171 1.92 36.44 18.69
C GLU A 171 3.24 35.98 19.36
N PRO A 172 3.36 36.06 20.71
CA PRO A 172 4.52 35.54 21.42
C PRO A 172 4.61 34.01 21.26
N VAL A 173 5.81 33.52 20.89
CA VAL A 173 6.09 32.08 20.90
C VAL A 173 6.22 31.61 22.34
N ASP A 174 5.51 30.54 22.68
CA ASP A 174 5.58 29.90 24.00
C ASP A 174 6.78 28.95 24.06
N ASP A 175 7.96 29.51 24.32
CA ASP A 175 9.25 28.81 24.41
C ASP A 175 9.31 27.77 25.57
N TYR A 176 8.29 27.69 26.43
CA TYR A 176 8.18 26.63 27.44
C TYR A 176 7.57 25.33 26.87
N LYS A 177 6.96 25.37 25.68
CA LYS A 177 6.55 24.16 24.95
C LYS A 177 7.74 23.57 24.20
N ASN A 178 7.81 22.23 24.16
CA ASN A 178 8.89 21.51 23.48
C ASN A 178 8.30 20.42 22.57
N PRO A 179 8.35 20.58 21.23
CA PRO A 179 8.78 21.78 20.50
C PRO A 179 7.87 23.00 20.73
N PRO A 180 8.40 24.24 20.60
CA PRO A 180 7.60 25.46 20.67
C PRO A 180 6.69 25.58 19.43
N PRO A 181 5.56 26.32 19.50
CA PRO A 181 4.61 26.43 18.39
C PRO A 181 5.28 26.81 17.06
N GLY A 182 4.99 26.07 15.98
CA GLY A 182 5.61 26.26 14.67
C GLY A 182 7.09 25.89 14.56
N GLY A 183 7.79 25.64 15.67
CA GLY A 183 9.17 25.18 15.67
C GLY A 183 9.30 23.72 15.25
N LYS A 184 10.37 23.39 14.52
CA LYS A 184 10.76 22.00 14.25
C LYS A 184 11.08 21.30 15.57
N SER A 185 10.65 20.04 15.71
CA SER A 185 11.12 19.14 16.76
C SER A 185 12.63 18.90 16.74
N GLN A 186 13.17 18.35 17.83
CA GLN A 186 14.60 18.06 17.98
C GLN A 186 15.14 17.11 16.88
N ARG A 187 14.33 16.12 16.50
CA ARG A 187 14.62 15.07 15.51
C ARG A 187 13.33 14.66 14.81
N THR A 188 13.42 14.26 13.56
CA THR A 188 12.24 13.83 12.78
C THR A 188 12.23 12.32 12.64
N ILE A 189 11.14 11.66 12.98
CA ILE A 189 10.98 10.22 12.77
C ILE A 189 10.62 10.00 11.29
N VAL A 190 11.60 9.54 10.50
CA VAL A 190 11.40 9.18 9.10
C VAL A 190 10.72 7.81 9.00
N ILE A 191 9.60 7.71 8.30
CA ILE A 191 8.79 6.49 8.20
C ILE A 191 8.58 5.99 6.77
N GLU A 192 8.51 4.67 6.62
CA GLU A 192 8.30 3.99 5.34
C GLU A 192 7.50 2.69 5.61
N PRO A 193 6.37 2.43 4.92
CA PRO A 193 5.50 1.27 5.16
C PRO A 193 5.99 -0.06 4.55
N GLY A 194 6.86 -0.02 3.54
CA GLY A 194 7.38 -1.18 2.81
C GLY A 194 6.63 -1.49 1.51
N GLY A 195 6.17 -2.74 1.38
CA GLY A 195 5.67 -3.29 0.11
C GLY A 195 6.63 -4.32 -0.47
N PRO A 196 7.55 -3.98 -1.39
CA PRO A 196 7.87 -2.64 -1.91
C PRO A 196 6.75 -2.00 -2.73
N GLY A 197 6.78 -0.67 -2.81
CA GLY A 197 5.85 0.13 -3.62
C GLY A 197 4.78 0.88 -2.82
N GLY A 198 4.73 0.73 -1.49
CA GLY A 198 3.77 1.45 -0.65
C GLY A 198 4.08 2.94 -0.50
N SER A 199 3.04 3.78 -0.56
CA SER A 199 3.19 5.23 -0.38
C SER A 199 3.50 5.62 1.08
N GLY A 200 4.70 6.14 1.32
CA GLY A 200 5.09 6.72 2.60
C GLY A 200 4.40 8.05 2.90
N THR A 201 3.97 8.81 1.88
CA THR A 201 3.09 9.98 2.10
C THR A 201 1.72 9.53 2.61
N SER A 202 1.09 8.52 1.98
CA SER A 202 -0.15 7.88 2.47
C SER A 202 0.02 7.21 3.85
N TYR A 203 1.22 6.78 4.22
CA TYR A 203 1.49 6.24 5.55
C TYR A 203 1.43 7.31 6.64
N VAL A 204 2.00 8.50 6.41
CA VAL A 204 1.94 9.65 7.34
C VAL A 204 0.50 10.00 7.70
N TRP A 205 -0.39 10.07 6.71
CA TRP A 205 -1.83 10.31 6.90
C TRP A 205 -2.53 9.28 7.80
N ARG A 206 -2.01 8.05 7.85
CA ARG A 206 -2.61 6.95 8.63
C ARG A 206 -2.05 6.85 10.05
N VAL A 207 -0.74 7.01 10.23
CA VAL A 207 -0.08 6.64 11.49
C VAL A 207 0.71 7.76 12.18
N SER A 208 0.97 8.91 11.56
CA SER A 208 1.96 9.87 12.11
C SER A 208 1.66 10.36 13.54
N GLU A 209 0.40 10.70 13.85
CA GLU A 209 -0.04 11.04 15.20
C GLU A 209 0.14 9.88 16.19
N GLN A 210 -0.12 8.65 15.75
CA GLN A 210 0.07 7.44 16.56
C GLN A 210 1.56 7.14 16.78
N VAL A 211 2.41 7.31 15.76
CA VAL A 211 3.86 7.12 15.82
C VAL A 211 4.51 8.16 16.72
N SER A 212 4.17 9.45 16.55
CA SER A 212 4.66 10.54 17.40
C SER A 212 4.27 10.30 18.87
N LYS A 213 3.03 9.88 19.14
CA LYS A 213 2.58 9.49 20.48
C LYS A 213 3.31 8.24 21.03
N ARG A 214 3.33 7.13 20.27
CA ARG A 214 3.88 5.83 20.69
C ARG A 214 5.38 5.91 20.96
N LEU A 215 6.13 6.55 20.07
CA LEU A 215 7.60 6.58 20.10
C LEU A 215 8.19 7.83 20.76
N SER A 216 7.42 8.90 20.97
CA SER A 216 7.96 10.16 21.51
C SER A 216 7.05 10.97 22.44
N ASP A 217 5.88 10.44 22.85
CA ASP A 217 4.87 11.18 23.63
C ASP A 217 4.44 12.53 23.01
N ASN A 218 4.44 12.60 21.67
CA ASN A 218 4.13 13.79 20.88
C ASN A 218 5.20 14.91 20.94
N THR A 219 6.47 14.55 21.07
CA THR A 219 7.60 15.53 21.07
C THR A 219 8.40 15.55 19.77
N LEU A 220 8.31 14.53 18.92
CA LEU A 220 9.01 14.45 17.63
C LEU A 220 8.06 14.54 16.45
N ASP A 221 8.48 15.27 15.42
CA ASP A 221 7.79 15.34 14.12
C ASP A 221 7.93 13.99 13.40
N VAL A 222 7.02 13.71 12.46
CA VAL A 222 7.05 12.48 11.65
C VAL A 222 7.04 12.85 10.17
N LEU A 223 7.93 12.28 9.37
CA LEU A 223 8.03 12.53 7.93
C LEU A 223 8.04 11.22 7.16
N GLY A 224 7.24 11.14 6.12
CA GLY A 224 7.23 10.05 5.15
C GLY A 224 7.41 10.61 3.74
N TRP A 225 7.98 9.80 2.88
CA TRP A 225 8.18 10.12 1.47
C TRP A 225 7.67 8.98 0.60
N ASP A 226 7.30 9.28 -0.63
CA ASP A 226 7.08 8.24 -1.62
C ASP A 226 8.42 7.94 -2.30
N PRO A 227 8.94 6.70 -2.24
CA PRO A 227 10.16 6.32 -2.95
C PRO A 227 10.09 6.65 -4.44
N ARG A 228 11.26 6.77 -5.09
CA ARG A 228 11.38 6.92 -6.55
C ARG A 228 10.49 5.93 -7.33
N GLY A 229 9.57 6.48 -8.13
CA GLY A 229 8.55 5.71 -8.87
C GLY A 229 7.19 5.56 -8.18
N VAL A 230 7.10 5.71 -6.84
CA VAL A 230 5.88 5.43 -6.05
C VAL A 230 4.89 6.59 -6.12
N ASN A 231 3.60 6.28 -6.27
CA ASN A 231 2.47 7.18 -6.06
C ASN A 231 2.64 8.58 -6.70
N ILE A 232 2.82 9.62 -5.88
CA ILE A 232 2.89 11.01 -6.35
C ILE A 232 4.32 11.56 -6.56
N THR A 233 5.36 10.80 -6.20
CA THR A 233 6.75 11.09 -6.59
C THR A 233 6.89 11.12 -8.12
N GLN A 234 7.76 11.96 -8.66
CA GLN A 234 7.95 12.10 -10.11
C GLN A 234 9.38 11.74 -10.54
N PRO A 235 9.58 10.95 -11.61
CA PRO A 235 8.55 10.23 -12.37
C PRO A 235 7.87 9.14 -11.52
N SER A 236 6.57 8.92 -11.76
CA SER A 236 5.76 7.86 -11.14
C SER A 236 5.60 6.71 -12.15
N ILE A 237 5.77 5.47 -11.70
CA ILE A 237 5.64 4.28 -12.55
C ILE A 237 4.24 3.70 -12.38
N SER A 238 3.38 3.97 -13.36
CA SER A 238 2.29 3.06 -13.75
C SER A 238 2.56 2.59 -15.18
N CYS A 239 2.28 1.32 -15.45
CA CYS A 239 2.42 0.70 -16.76
C CYS A 239 1.06 0.46 -17.44
N PHE A 240 -0.03 0.47 -16.66
CA PHE A 240 -1.39 0.70 -17.15
C PHE A 240 -1.71 2.20 -17.28
N PRO A 241 -2.52 2.62 -18.27
CA PRO A 241 -2.93 4.02 -18.41
C PRO A 241 -4.08 4.41 -17.46
N TYR A 242 -4.88 3.45 -16.98
CA TYR A 242 -5.93 3.64 -15.98
C TYR A 242 -6.09 2.40 -15.08
N ASP A 243 -6.60 2.57 -13.85
CA ASP A 243 -6.82 1.46 -12.92
C ASP A 243 -7.82 0.42 -13.45
N VAL A 244 -8.77 0.83 -14.29
CA VAL A 244 -9.76 -0.10 -14.88
C VAL A 244 -9.14 -1.06 -15.90
N ASP A 245 -8.02 -0.69 -16.54
CA ASP A 245 -7.28 -1.58 -17.44
C ASP A 245 -6.51 -2.64 -16.65
N ARG A 246 -5.90 -2.23 -15.53
CA ARG A 246 -5.27 -3.11 -14.52
C ARG A 246 -6.29 -4.10 -13.95
N ASP A 247 -7.45 -3.62 -13.55
CA ASP A 247 -8.54 -4.45 -13.03
C ASP A 247 -8.98 -5.49 -14.06
N HIS A 248 -9.23 -5.08 -15.31
CA HIS A 248 -9.57 -6.00 -16.41
C HIS A 248 -8.44 -7.02 -16.70
N TRP A 249 -7.17 -6.62 -16.56
CA TRP A 249 -6.01 -7.50 -16.71
C TRP A 249 -5.92 -8.55 -15.58
N SER A 250 -6.26 -8.16 -14.35
CA SER A 250 -6.24 -9.06 -13.19
C SER A 250 -7.19 -10.26 -13.35
N LEU A 251 -8.34 -10.07 -14.00
CA LEU A 251 -9.33 -11.12 -14.30
C LEU A 251 -8.82 -12.25 -15.21
N ILE A 252 -7.72 -12.02 -15.92
CA ILE A 252 -7.08 -13.00 -16.81
C ILE A 252 -5.99 -13.79 -16.06
N THR A 253 -5.49 -13.27 -14.93
CA THR A 253 -4.48 -13.90 -14.06
C THR A 253 -5.10 -14.27 -12.70
N GLY A 254 -4.28 -14.50 -11.66
CA GLY A 254 -4.78 -14.76 -10.30
C GLY A 254 -5.43 -16.14 -10.06
N GLN A 255 -5.60 -17.00 -11.08
CA GLN A 255 -5.98 -18.39 -10.83
C GLN A 255 -4.83 -19.12 -10.11
N TYR A 256 -5.15 -19.68 -8.94
CA TYR A 256 -4.22 -20.46 -8.12
C TYR A 256 -4.03 -21.86 -8.72
N LEU A 257 -2.96 -22.54 -8.31
CA LEU A 257 -2.55 -23.84 -8.87
C LEU A 257 -3.68 -24.89 -8.77
N GLU A 258 -4.40 -24.86 -7.65
CA GLU A 258 -5.47 -25.79 -7.31
C GLU A 258 -6.71 -25.66 -8.23
N VAL A 259 -6.90 -24.52 -8.91
CA VAL A 259 -8.06 -24.24 -9.78
C VAL A 259 -7.69 -24.05 -11.26
N SER A 260 -6.46 -24.39 -11.66
CA SER A 260 -5.97 -24.14 -13.01
C SER A 260 -5.21 -25.31 -13.64
N ASP A 261 -5.17 -25.33 -14.98
CA ASP A 261 -4.12 -26.06 -15.70
C ASP A 261 -2.81 -25.31 -15.46
N ALA A 262 -1.99 -25.80 -14.52
CA ALA A 262 -0.83 -25.07 -14.01
C ALA A 262 0.12 -24.64 -15.14
N LYS A 263 0.42 -25.52 -16.10
CA LYS A 263 1.32 -25.20 -17.21
C LYS A 263 0.73 -24.13 -18.13
N ARG A 264 -0.57 -24.22 -18.45
CA ARG A 264 -1.27 -23.18 -19.24
C ARG A 264 -1.34 -21.85 -18.49
N GLN A 265 -1.67 -21.86 -17.20
CA GLN A 265 -1.79 -20.65 -16.39
C GLN A 265 -0.44 -19.95 -16.22
N LEU A 266 0.63 -20.73 -16.03
CA LEU A 266 2.00 -20.23 -16.00
C LEU A 266 2.39 -19.57 -17.34
N ASN A 267 2.05 -20.17 -18.48
CA ASN A 267 2.31 -19.59 -19.81
C ASN A 267 1.50 -18.30 -20.07
N ILE A 268 0.28 -18.19 -19.52
CA ILE A 268 -0.53 -16.96 -19.61
C ILE A 268 0.09 -15.86 -18.73
N ALA A 269 0.39 -16.17 -17.47
CA ALA A 269 1.03 -15.24 -16.54
C ALA A 269 2.43 -14.81 -17.03
N ASP A 270 3.19 -15.69 -17.67
CA ASP A 270 4.50 -15.40 -18.28
C ASP A 270 4.39 -14.30 -19.35
N ALA A 271 3.53 -14.52 -20.35
CA ALA A 271 3.29 -13.56 -21.43
C ALA A 271 2.68 -12.25 -20.93
N MET A 272 1.90 -12.29 -19.83
CA MET A 272 1.33 -11.08 -19.22
C MET A 272 2.36 -10.29 -18.40
N ASN A 273 3.28 -10.95 -17.70
CA ASN A 273 4.41 -10.30 -17.04
C ASN A 273 5.35 -9.65 -18.06
N ASP A 274 5.63 -10.34 -19.17
CA ASP A 274 6.41 -9.80 -20.29
C ASP A 274 5.74 -8.55 -20.90
N ALA A 275 4.42 -8.60 -21.10
CA ALA A 275 3.65 -7.47 -21.61
C ALA A 275 3.62 -6.27 -20.63
N ILE A 276 3.53 -6.51 -19.31
CA ILE A 276 3.63 -5.46 -18.28
C ILE A 276 5.02 -4.80 -18.35
N PHE A 277 6.11 -5.58 -18.25
CA PHE A 277 7.46 -5.01 -18.30
C PHE A 277 7.76 -4.31 -19.63
N LYS A 278 7.21 -4.80 -20.75
CA LYS A 278 7.23 -4.07 -22.03
C LYS A 278 6.51 -2.72 -21.92
N ALA A 279 5.31 -2.65 -21.36
CA ALA A 279 4.58 -1.39 -21.21
C ALA A 279 5.33 -0.39 -20.32
N CYS A 280 5.91 -0.88 -19.21
CA CYS A 280 6.78 -0.10 -18.33
C CYS A 280 7.99 0.48 -19.09
N TRP A 281 8.67 -0.34 -19.91
CA TRP A 281 9.81 0.10 -20.73
C TRP A 281 9.43 1.13 -21.80
N GLU A 282 8.33 0.92 -22.53
CA GLU A 282 7.89 1.84 -23.60
C GLU A 282 7.41 3.19 -23.05
N THR A 283 6.94 3.24 -21.80
CA THR A 283 6.46 4.47 -21.15
C THR A 283 7.56 5.19 -20.37
N HIS A 284 8.43 4.47 -19.66
CA HIS A 284 9.40 5.04 -18.71
C HIS A 284 10.88 4.83 -19.09
N GLY A 285 11.17 4.07 -20.14
CA GLY A 285 12.53 3.80 -20.61
C GLY A 285 13.42 3.17 -19.54
N ASP A 286 14.61 3.74 -19.34
CA ASP A 286 15.64 3.22 -18.43
C ASP A 286 15.34 3.43 -16.93
N LEU A 287 14.21 4.05 -16.57
CA LEU A 287 13.84 4.35 -15.18
C LEU A 287 13.87 3.13 -14.24
N GLY A 288 13.45 1.96 -14.71
CA GLY A 288 13.45 0.70 -13.94
C GLY A 288 14.83 0.26 -13.43
N ARG A 289 15.92 0.80 -13.99
CA ARG A 289 17.29 0.59 -13.49
C ARG A 289 17.55 1.30 -12.15
N PHE A 290 16.81 2.35 -11.83
CA PHE A 290 17.16 3.29 -10.77
C PHE A 290 16.33 3.13 -9.49
N VAL A 291 15.37 2.19 -9.44
CA VAL A 291 14.36 2.08 -8.36
C VAL A 291 14.71 1.12 -7.22
N GLY A 292 15.73 0.27 -7.36
CA GLY A 292 16.09 -0.74 -6.34
C GLY A 292 16.51 -0.15 -4.97
N THR A 293 16.43 -0.96 -3.92
CA THR A 293 16.64 -0.61 -2.50
C THR A 293 17.83 0.32 -2.28
N ALA A 294 18.98 0.03 -2.92
CA ALA A 294 20.22 0.77 -2.72
C ALA A 294 20.16 2.22 -3.20
N PHE A 295 19.25 2.56 -4.12
CA PHE A 295 19.02 3.94 -4.56
C PHE A 295 17.99 4.65 -3.65
N VAL A 296 16.95 3.96 -3.20
CA VAL A 296 16.01 4.47 -2.18
C VAL A 296 16.73 4.79 -0.86
N ALA A 297 17.73 3.99 -0.49
CA ALA A 297 18.61 4.28 0.65
C ALA A 297 19.46 5.55 0.46
N ARG A 298 19.79 5.93 -0.78
CA ARG A 298 20.49 7.20 -1.07
C ARG A 298 19.53 8.39 -1.02
N ASP A 299 18.29 8.22 -1.47
CA ASP A 299 17.21 9.21 -1.29
C ASP A 299 16.98 9.52 0.20
N MET A 300 16.94 8.49 1.06
CA MET A 300 16.79 8.67 2.51
C MET A 300 17.97 9.43 3.16
N GLU A 301 19.19 9.33 2.60
CA GLU A 301 20.34 10.12 3.03
C GLU A 301 20.25 11.60 2.60
N GLU A 302 19.68 11.90 1.42
CA GLU A 302 19.39 13.29 1.05
C GLU A 302 18.23 13.86 1.88
N ILE A 303 17.22 13.05 2.26
CA ILE A 303 16.17 13.45 3.22
C ILE A 303 16.78 13.80 4.58
N ARG A 304 17.71 13.00 5.11
CA ARG A 304 18.44 13.33 6.36
C ARG A 304 19.18 14.68 6.26
N LYS A 305 19.87 14.93 5.15
CA LYS A 305 20.59 16.20 4.91
C LYS A 305 19.63 17.39 4.79
N ALA A 306 18.51 17.22 4.10
CA ALA A 306 17.47 18.23 3.96
C ALA A 306 16.76 18.53 5.29
N LEU A 307 16.62 17.54 6.18
CA LEU A 307 16.17 17.75 7.56
C LEU A 307 17.18 18.53 8.42
N GLY A 308 18.46 18.59 8.02
CA GLY A 308 19.53 19.21 8.80
C GLY A 308 19.87 18.45 10.08
N GLU A 309 19.71 17.12 10.08
CA GLU A 309 19.97 16.26 11.24
C GLU A 309 21.26 15.46 11.05
N ASP A 310 22.19 15.52 12.02
CA ASP A 310 23.49 14.83 11.93
C ASP A 310 23.36 13.29 11.84
N GLU A 311 22.26 12.74 12.34
CA GLU A 311 21.96 11.31 12.36
C GLU A 311 20.49 11.07 12.02
N LEU A 312 20.18 10.02 11.26
CA LEU A 312 18.81 9.64 10.92
C LEU A 312 18.08 9.02 12.13
N THR A 313 16.90 9.54 12.44
CA THR A 313 15.89 8.89 13.28
C THR A 313 14.81 8.31 12.37
N GLY A 314 14.39 7.06 12.58
CA GLY A 314 13.41 6.44 11.70
C GLY A 314 12.74 5.18 12.24
N TYR A 315 11.57 4.89 11.68
CA TYR A 315 10.75 3.73 11.98
C TYR A 315 10.24 3.15 10.66
N LEU A 316 10.90 2.08 10.22
CA LEU A 316 10.74 1.49 8.89
C LEU A 316 10.11 0.10 9.03
N VAL A 317 9.12 -0.22 8.21
CA VAL A 317 8.28 -1.42 8.37
C VAL A 317 8.41 -2.34 7.14
N SER A 318 8.34 -3.66 7.32
CA SER A 318 8.30 -4.62 6.21
C SER A 318 9.52 -4.49 5.28
N TYR A 319 9.34 -4.38 3.95
CA TYR A 319 10.40 -4.01 3.00
C TYR A 319 11.19 -2.73 3.36
N GLY A 320 10.60 -1.79 4.10
CA GLY A 320 11.31 -0.64 4.67
C GLY A 320 12.43 -1.04 5.62
N THR A 321 12.33 -2.21 6.26
CA THR A 321 13.45 -2.78 7.02
C THR A 321 14.63 -3.16 6.13
N GLY A 322 14.40 -3.50 4.85
CA GLY A 322 15.43 -3.74 3.86
C GLY A 322 16.09 -2.45 3.35
N ILE A 323 15.31 -1.37 3.19
CA ILE A 323 15.85 -0.01 2.99
C ILE A 323 16.73 0.37 4.18
N GLY A 324 16.27 0.16 5.41
CA GLY A 324 17.02 0.46 6.64
C GLY A 324 18.31 -0.36 6.79
N GLN A 325 18.27 -1.66 6.52
CA GLN A 325 19.46 -2.53 6.46
C GLN A 325 20.51 -2.01 5.47
N THR A 326 20.05 -1.59 4.28
CA THR A 326 20.92 -1.10 3.21
C THR A 326 21.45 0.30 3.52
N TYR A 327 20.62 1.20 4.05
CA TYR A 327 21.01 2.53 4.52
C TYR A 327 22.10 2.45 5.59
N ALA A 328 21.88 1.64 6.64
CA ALA A 328 22.79 1.55 7.77
C ALA A 328 24.22 1.12 7.34
N ASN A 329 24.33 0.22 6.36
CA ASN A 329 25.62 -0.25 5.88
C ASN A 329 26.22 0.64 4.75
N LEU A 330 25.41 1.40 4.01
CA LEU A 330 25.90 2.43 3.09
C LEU A 330 26.37 3.70 3.82
N PHE A 331 25.72 4.06 4.93
CA PHE A 331 25.93 5.31 5.67
C PHE A 331 26.07 5.08 7.19
N PRO A 332 27.05 4.28 7.65
CA PRO A 332 27.18 3.89 9.06
C PRO A 332 27.37 5.06 10.04
N ASP A 333 27.99 6.15 9.58
CA ASP A 333 28.19 7.40 10.35
C ASP A 333 26.92 8.26 10.45
N SER A 334 25.91 8.00 9.60
CA SER A 334 24.62 8.70 9.60
C SER A 334 23.54 7.96 10.42
N VAL A 335 23.81 6.77 10.95
CA VAL A 335 22.83 6.00 11.74
C VAL A 335 22.63 6.62 13.12
N GLY A 336 21.39 7.06 13.42
CA GLY A 336 21.01 7.64 14.71
C GLY A 336 20.12 6.72 15.53
N ARG A 337 18.82 6.75 15.26
CA ARG A 337 17.79 6.00 16.00
C ARG A 337 16.84 5.33 15.01
N ILE A 338 17.30 4.26 14.38
CA ILE A 338 16.54 3.50 13.38
C ILE A 338 15.92 2.27 14.04
N ILE A 339 14.59 2.14 13.93
CA ILE A 339 13.81 0.93 14.24
C ILE A 339 13.46 0.24 12.93
N LEU A 340 13.68 -1.08 12.87
CA LEU A 340 13.27 -1.97 11.79
C LEU A 340 12.19 -2.92 12.33
N ASP A 341 10.94 -2.80 11.88
CA ASP A 341 9.77 -3.49 12.45
C ASP A 341 9.09 -4.40 11.40
N GLY A 342 8.77 -5.65 11.77
CA GLY A 342 8.53 -6.72 10.78
C GLY A 342 9.81 -6.99 9.98
N THR A 343 10.87 -7.44 10.66
CA THR A 343 12.23 -7.47 10.12
C THR A 343 12.43 -8.48 8.97
N GLU A 344 12.77 -7.98 7.78
CA GLU A 344 13.27 -8.76 6.64
C GLU A 344 14.74 -9.16 6.79
N TYR A 345 15.23 -10.05 5.92
CA TYR A 345 16.65 -10.39 5.82
C TYR A 345 17.12 -10.29 4.36
N VAL A 346 17.65 -9.13 3.97
CA VAL A 346 17.88 -8.76 2.55
C VAL A 346 18.92 -9.62 1.82
N ARG A 347 19.63 -10.54 2.49
CA ARG A 347 20.47 -11.53 1.80
C ARG A 347 19.64 -12.51 0.98
N ASP A 348 18.49 -12.95 1.50
CA ASP A 348 17.61 -13.88 0.80
C ASP A 348 16.99 -13.22 -0.43
N HIS A 349 16.73 -11.92 -0.37
CA HIS A 349 16.09 -11.15 -1.44
C HIS A 349 16.99 -10.96 -2.67
N ARG A 350 18.29 -11.30 -2.55
CA ARG A 350 19.26 -11.39 -3.65
C ARG A 350 19.19 -12.71 -4.43
N LEU A 351 18.28 -13.62 -4.04
CA LEU A 351 18.07 -14.91 -4.69
C LEU A 351 16.82 -14.87 -5.56
N LEU A 352 16.82 -15.56 -6.71
CA LEU A 352 15.69 -15.60 -7.63
C LEU A 352 14.49 -16.31 -6.97
N GLY A 353 13.45 -15.56 -6.62
CA GLY A 353 12.31 -16.05 -5.83
C GLY A 353 12.41 -15.83 -4.32
N GLY A 354 13.55 -15.32 -3.84
CA GLY A 354 13.87 -15.15 -2.43
C GLY A 354 12.83 -14.37 -1.62
N PHE A 355 12.36 -13.25 -2.17
CA PHE A 355 11.33 -12.40 -1.57
C PHE A 355 10.01 -13.14 -1.27
N GLY A 356 9.68 -14.17 -2.06
CA GLY A 356 8.44 -14.93 -1.91
C GLY A 356 8.52 -16.04 -0.85
N TRP A 357 9.60 -16.83 -0.83
CA TRP A 357 9.65 -18.02 0.03
C TRP A 357 10.03 -17.77 1.50
N THR A 358 10.45 -16.54 1.84
CA THR A 358 10.98 -16.14 3.16
C THR A 358 9.98 -16.25 4.32
N ALA A 359 8.68 -16.47 4.08
CA ALA A 359 7.63 -16.47 5.12
C ALA A 359 6.57 -17.59 5.02
N LEU A 360 6.70 -18.53 4.07
CA LEU A 360 5.63 -19.46 3.70
C LEU A 360 5.06 -20.31 4.86
N ASP A 361 5.95 -20.91 5.65
CA ASP A 361 5.60 -21.73 6.81
C ASP A 361 4.89 -20.91 7.90
N ASN A 362 5.45 -19.76 8.28
CA ASN A 362 4.94 -18.93 9.35
C ASN A 362 3.53 -18.36 9.08
N ALA A 363 3.14 -18.23 7.81
CA ALA A 363 1.75 -17.92 7.43
C ALA A 363 0.77 -19.09 7.71
N THR A 364 1.23 -20.33 7.64
CA THR A 364 0.45 -21.51 8.06
C THR A 364 0.40 -21.65 9.57
N ASP A 365 1.49 -21.30 10.28
CA ASP A 365 1.53 -21.28 11.75
C ASP A 365 0.61 -20.18 12.32
N ALA A 366 0.63 -18.98 11.73
CA ALA A 366 -0.28 -17.88 12.07
C ALA A 366 -1.76 -18.23 11.82
N TRP A 367 -2.06 -19.07 10.82
CA TRP A 367 -3.39 -19.63 10.61
C TRP A 367 -3.75 -20.66 11.69
N TYR A 368 -2.89 -21.65 11.94
CA TYR A 368 -3.25 -22.81 12.76
C TYR A 368 -3.20 -22.50 14.27
N ASP A 369 -2.07 -22.01 14.77
CA ASP A 369 -1.90 -21.68 16.19
C ASP A 369 -2.51 -20.31 16.54
N GLY A 370 -2.48 -19.37 15.58
CA GLY A 370 -3.07 -18.04 15.73
C GLY A 370 -4.58 -18.04 15.49
N PHE A 371 -4.99 -17.92 14.23
CA PHE A 371 -6.40 -17.72 13.86
C PHE A 371 -7.33 -18.82 14.39
N LEU A 372 -7.00 -20.10 14.15
CA LEU A 372 -7.82 -21.20 14.64
C LEU A 372 -7.59 -21.50 16.13
N GLY A 373 -6.34 -21.49 16.60
CA GLY A 373 -6.00 -21.76 18.00
C GLY A 373 -6.64 -20.77 18.97
N GLU A 374 -6.47 -19.46 18.75
CA GLU A 374 -7.05 -18.44 19.62
C GLU A 374 -8.58 -18.32 19.47
N CYS A 375 -9.14 -18.70 18.31
CA CYS A 375 -10.59 -18.84 18.16
C CYS A 375 -11.16 -19.90 19.12
N ILE A 376 -10.51 -21.07 19.21
CA ILE A 376 -10.90 -22.13 20.15
C ILE A 376 -10.67 -21.72 21.60
N ASN A 377 -9.55 -21.02 21.91
CA ASN A 377 -9.28 -20.51 23.25
C ASN A 377 -10.31 -19.47 23.73
N ALA A 378 -10.78 -18.60 22.83
CA ALA A 378 -11.79 -17.58 23.13
C ALA A 378 -13.21 -18.16 23.25
N GLY A 379 -13.48 -19.29 22.60
CA GLY A 379 -14.73 -20.05 22.74
C GLY A 379 -15.93 -19.48 21.96
N PRO A 380 -17.10 -20.15 22.03
CA PRO A 380 -18.26 -19.85 21.18
C PRO A 380 -18.90 -18.48 21.43
N ASP A 381 -18.68 -17.88 22.59
CA ASP A 381 -19.18 -16.54 22.94
C ASP A 381 -18.38 -15.42 22.24
N HIS A 382 -17.14 -15.70 21.83
CA HIS A 382 -16.20 -14.71 21.26
C HIS A 382 -15.70 -15.05 19.85
N CYS A 383 -15.74 -16.32 19.42
CA CYS A 383 -15.44 -16.73 18.05
C CYS A 383 -16.59 -17.54 17.44
N ALA A 384 -17.07 -17.10 16.27
CA ALA A 384 -18.15 -17.79 15.54
C ALA A 384 -17.81 -19.24 15.15
N LEU A 385 -16.56 -19.51 14.74
CA LEU A 385 -16.11 -20.84 14.31
C LEU A 385 -16.02 -21.88 15.45
N ALA A 386 -15.92 -21.42 16.70
CA ALA A 386 -15.93 -22.25 17.90
C ALA A 386 -17.35 -22.71 18.32
N LYS A 387 -18.40 -22.24 17.62
CA LYS A 387 -19.79 -22.69 17.84
C LYS A 387 -19.99 -24.09 17.29
N SER A 388 -20.38 -25.01 18.16
CA SER A 388 -20.70 -26.40 17.82
C SER A 388 -22.09 -26.54 17.21
N LYS A 389 -22.33 -27.64 16.47
CA LYS A 389 -23.65 -28.04 15.98
C LYS A 389 -24.37 -29.01 16.92
N ASP A 390 -23.62 -29.74 17.74
CA ASP A 390 -24.10 -30.87 18.54
C ASP A 390 -23.76 -30.69 20.04
N GLU A 391 -23.61 -29.43 20.50
CA GLU A 391 -23.20 -28.99 21.85
C GLU A 391 -21.79 -29.43 22.33
N GLU A 392 -21.17 -30.45 21.71
CA GLU A 392 -19.81 -30.91 22.01
C GLU A 392 -18.72 -29.87 21.64
N PRO A 393 -17.61 -29.73 22.40
CA PRO A 393 -16.56 -28.75 22.13
C PRO A 393 -15.85 -28.95 20.77
N VAL A 394 -15.71 -27.88 19.98
CA VAL A 394 -14.99 -27.92 18.70
C VAL A 394 -13.49 -28.09 18.92
N VAL A 395 -12.88 -29.13 18.34
CA VAL A 395 -11.43 -29.40 18.46
C VAL A 395 -10.67 -28.71 17.32
N LEU A 396 -9.52 -28.08 17.63
CA LEU A 396 -8.67 -27.34 16.66
C LEU A 396 -8.39 -28.11 15.35
N LYS A 397 -8.03 -29.39 15.46
CA LYS A 397 -7.76 -30.26 14.29
C LYS A 397 -8.99 -30.49 13.42
N GLU A 398 -10.17 -30.54 14.03
CA GLU A 398 -11.45 -30.75 13.33
C GLU A 398 -11.93 -29.44 12.70
N LEU A 399 -11.67 -28.30 13.34
CA LEU A 399 -11.88 -26.97 12.77
C LEU A 399 -11.01 -26.74 11.52
N ASP A 400 -9.71 -27.02 11.56
CA ASP A 400 -8.83 -26.89 10.38
C ASP A 400 -9.26 -27.85 9.25
N ALA A 401 -9.60 -29.11 9.58
CA ALA A 401 -10.09 -30.07 8.59
C ALA A 401 -11.43 -29.63 7.95
N ARG A 402 -12.35 -29.08 8.75
CA ARG A 402 -13.66 -28.55 8.30
C ARG A 402 -13.48 -27.36 7.36
N LEU A 403 -12.62 -26.40 7.71
CA LEU A 403 -12.33 -25.24 6.87
C LEU A 403 -11.56 -25.60 5.59
N ARG A 404 -10.60 -26.53 5.65
CA ARG A 404 -9.96 -27.08 4.44
C ARG A 404 -10.96 -27.79 3.54
N SER A 405 -11.96 -28.49 4.10
CA SER A 405 -13.04 -29.10 3.32
C SER A 405 -13.94 -28.04 2.67
N LEU A 406 -14.21 -26.91 3.34
CA LEU A 406 -14.87 -25.76 2.71
C LEU A 406 -14.03 -25.25 1.53
N PHE A 407 -12.76 -24.90 1.76
CA PHE A 407 -11.87 -24.37 0.72
C PHE A 407 -11.75 -25.31 -0.48
N SER A 408 -11.57 -26.62 -0.24
CA SER A 408 -11.52 -27.63 -1.30
C SER A 408 -12.82 -27.71 -2.12
N SER A 409 -13.99 -27.40 -1.55
CA SER A 409 -15.26 -27.42 -2.30
C SER A 409 -15.36 -26.28 -3.33
N LEU A 410 -14.68 -25.15 -3.10
CA LEU A 410 -14.60 -24.03 -4.05
C LEU A 410 -13.72 -24.34 -5.27
N VAL A 411 -12.90 -25.40 -5.20
CA VAL A 411 -12.11 -25.89 -6.34
C VAL A 411 -13.01 -26.57 -7.36
N ASP A 412 -13.88 -27.48 -6.91
CA ASP A 412 -14.87 -28.14 -7.77
C ASP A 412 -15.95 -27.16 -8.26
N ARG A 413 -16.39 -26.24 -7.39
CA ARG A 413 -17.45 -25.28 -7.72
C ARG A 413 -17.42 -24.02 -6.84
N PRO A 414 -17.12 -22.83 -7.42
CA PRO A 414 -17.31 -21.54 -6.75
C PRO A 414 -18.75 -21.33 -6.23
N ILE A 415 -18.86 -20.67 -5.07
CA ILE A 415 -20.14 -20.39 -4.42
C ILE A 415 -20.74 -19.09 -4.99
N VAL A 416 -22.03 -19.11 -5.31
CA VAL A 416 -22.72 -17.92 -5.86
C VAL A 416 -22.96 -16.87 -4.78
N GLY A 417 -22.70 -15.61 -5.12
CA GLY A 417 -22.87 -14.45 -4.25
C GLY A 417 -23.85 -13.44 -4.84
N TYR A 418 -24.44 -12.61 -3.96
CA TYR A 418 -25.19 -11.42 -4.36
C TYR A 418 -25.15 -10.39 -3.23
N THR A 419 -24.89 -9.13 -3.58
CA THR A 419 -25.25 -7.98 -2.73
C THR A 419 -25.92 -6.89 -3.57
N LYS A 420 -26.53 -5.89 -2.93
CA LYS A 420 -27.04 -4.71 -3.63
C LYS A 420 -25.93 -3.82 -4.19
N ASP A 421 -24.76 -3.87 -3.57
CA ASP A 421 -23.63 -2.98 -3.84
C ASP A 421 -22.77 -3.55 -4.99
N SER A 422 -22.53 -4.87 -5.01
CA SER A 422 -21.76 -5.58 -6.05
C SER A 422 -22.61 -6.17 -7.18
N GLY A 423 -23.90 -6.43 -6.95
CA GLY A 423 -24.71 -7.22 -7.88
C GLY A 423 -24.40 -8.73 -7.80
N PRO A 424 -24.50 -9.49 -8.91
CA PRO A 424 -24.20 -10.92 -8.95
C PRO A 424 -22.68 -11.18 -8.87
N SER A 425 -22.29 -12.11 -8.00
CA SER A 425 -20.90 -12.30 -7.58
C SER A 425 -20.51 -13.78 -7.49
N LEU A 426 -19.21 -14.08 -7.39
CA LEU A 426 -18.69 -15.44 -7.16
C LEU A 426 -17.62 -15.46 -6.06
N VAL A 427 -17.83 -16.29 -5.04
CA VAL A 427 -16.84 -16.63 -4.03
C VAL A 427 -15.99 -17.78 -4.60
N THR A 428 -14.80 -17.46 -5.10
CA THR A 428 -13.86 -18.40 -5.73
C THR A 428 -12.73 -18.80 -4.79
N TYR A 429 -12.04 -19.91 -5.08
CA TYR A 429 -10.90 -20.38 -4.29
C TYR A 429 -9.81 -19.30 -4.15
N SER A 430 -9.23 -18.83 -5.28
CA SER A 430 -8.14 -17.84 -5.27
C SER A 430 -8.45 -16.62 -4.40
N VAL A 431 -9.64 -16.02 -4.56
CA VAL A 431 -9.98 -14.76 -3.90
C VAL A 431 -10.27 -14.98 -2.41
N LEU A 432 -10.88 -16.12 -2.04
CA LEU A 432 -11.07 -16.47 -0.62
C LEU A 432 -9.74 -16.76 0.08
N ILE A 433 -8.83 -17.51 -0.54
CA ILE A 433 -7.50 -17.81 0.05
C ILE A 433 -6.65 -16.53 0.14
N ALA A 434 -6.68 -15.67 -0.89
CA ALA A 434 -6.00 -14.37 -0.85
C ALA A 434 -6.52 -13.47 0.28
N ALA A 435 -7.83 -13.47 0.53
CA ALA A 435 -8.43 -12.74 1.66
C ALA A 435 -8.05 -13.37 3.02
N VAL A 436 -8.03 -14.70 3.13
CA VAL A 436 -7.56 -15.41 4.32
C VAL A 436 -6.10 -15.08 4.63
N TYR A 437 -5.20 -15.11 3.64
CA TYR A 437 -3.81 -14.69 3.79
C TYR A 437 -3.69 -13.21 4.20
N SER A 438 -4.45 -12.32 3.54
CA SER A 438 -4.52 -10.90 3.88
C SER A 438 -4.96 -10.68 5.33
N SER A 439 -5.96 -11.41 5.84
CA SER A 439 -6.40 -11.33 7.24
C SER A 439 -5.29 -11.68 8.23
N MET A 440 -4.34 -12.56 7.88
CA MET A 440 -3.25 -12.92 8.80
C MET A 440 -2.33 -11.72 9.11
N TYR A 441 -2.35 -10.64 8.32
CA TYR A 441 -1.55 -9.43 8.57
C TYR A 441 -2.04 -8.59 9.76
N ASN A 442 -3.33 -8.66 10.13
CA ASN A 442 -3.89 -7.92 11.26
C ASN A 442 -4.92 -8.78 12.03
N ALA A 443 -4.55 -9.21 13.24
CA ALA A 443 -5.39 -10.05 14.10
C ALA A 443 -6.71 -9.38 14.55
N GLN A 444 -6.83 -8.05 14.46
CA GLN A 444 -8.10 -7.35 14.73
C GLN A 444 -9.18 -7.65 13.65
N SER A 445 -8.79 -8.15 12.47
CA SER A 445 -9.72 -8.60 11.42
C SER A 445 -10.33 -9.98 11.68
N TRP A 446 -9.73 -10.79 12.58
CA TRP A 446 -10.02 -12.21 12.71
C TRP A 446 -11.44 -12.55 13.20
N PRO A 447 -12.10 -11.78 14.10
CA PRO A 447 -13.51 -12.01 14.46
C PRO A 447 -14.46 -11.85 13.25
N ALA A 448 -14.17 -10.92 12.36
CA ALA A 448 -14.94 -10.69 11.14
C ALA A 448 -14.71 -11.80 10.10
N LEU A 449 -13.46 -12.24 9.90
CA LEU A 449 -13.14 -13.40 9.07
C LEU A 449 -13.80 -14.68 9.60
N ALA A 450 -13.74 -14.93 10.91
CA ALA A 450 -14.35 -16.12 11.51
C ALA A 450 -15.87 -16.14 11.35
N THR A 451 -16.54 -14.99 11.50
CA THR A 451 -17.98 -14.87 11.25
C THR A 451 -18.30 -15.12 9.77
N MET A 452 -17.54 -14.54 8.84
CA MET A 452 -17.71 -14.76 7.40
C MET A 452 -17.53 -16.23 6.99
N LEU A 453 -16.49 -16.91 7.49
CA LEU A 453 -16.24 -18.33 7.22
C LEU A 453 -17.32 -19.23 7.84
N TYR A 454 -17.75 -18.95 9.07
CA TYR A 454 -18.82 -19.71 9.74
C TYR A 454 -20.15 -19.63 8.99
N GLU A 455 -20.52 -18.45 8.48
CA GLU A 455 -21.72 -18.27 7.66
C GLU A 455 -21.61 -18.96 6.30
N LEU A 456 -20.43 -18.89 5.66
CA LEU A 456 -20.16 -19.54 4.38
C LEU A 456 -20.26 -21.07 4.48
N GLU A 457 -19.84 -21.67 5.61
CA GLU A 457 -20.06 -23.10 5.91
C GLU A 457 -21.55 -23.49 6.05
N GLN A 458 -22.42 -22.57 6.46
CA GLN A 458 -23.88 -22.83 6.47
C GLN A 458 -24.54 -22.55 5.10
N GLY A 459 -23.75 -22.13 4.10
CA GLY A 459 -24.23 -21.76 2.78
C GLY A 459 -24.73 -20.31 2.65
N ASN A 460 -24.52 -19.44 3.65
CA ASN A 460 -24.78 -18.00 3.49
C ASN A 460 -23.54 -17.29 2.92
N SER A 461 -23.58 -16.97 1.64
CA SER A 461 -22.48 -16.28 0.95
C SER A 461 -22.49 -14.74 1.10
N THR A 462 -23.45 -14.15 1.83
CA THR A 462 -23.62 -12.69 1.87
C THR A 462 -22.40 -11.94 2.41
N LEU A 463 -21.86 -12.35 3.58
CA LEU A 463 -20.64 -11.74 4.12
C LEU A 463 -19.43 -11.98 3.23
N ALA A 464 -19.25 -13.21 2.73
CA ALA A 464 -18.15 -13.54 1.83
C ALA A 464 -18.18 -12.68 0.54
N THR A 465 -19.37 -12.46 -0.03
CA THR A 465 -19.55 -11.59 -1.19
C THR A 465 -19.17 -10.14 -0.88
N ALA A 466 -19.68 -9.59 0.23
CA ALA A 466 -19.37 -8.22 0.64
C ALA A 466 -17.88 -8.00 0.96
N PHE A 467 -17.19 -9.05 1.43
CA PHE A 467 -15.76 -9.00 1.73
C PHE A 467 -14.91 -9.05 0.46
N LEU A 468 -15.16 -10.04 -0.41
CA LEU A 468 -14.24 -10.38 -1.49
C LEU A 468 -14.34 -9.41 -2.68
N GLU A 469 -15.52 -8.89 -2.99
CA GLU A 469 -15.71 -7.96 -4.12
C GLU A 469 -14.91 -6.66 -3.92
N ASN A 470 -15.06 -6.01 -2.76
CA ASN A 470 -14.35 -4.76 -2.45
C ASN A 470 -12.82 -4.93 -2.32
N ALA A 471 -12.30 -6.16 -2.35
CA ALA A 471 -10.88 -6.46 -2.24
C ALA A 471 -10.16 -6.62 -3.59
N ALA A 472 -10.91 -6.63 -4.71
CA ALA A 472 -10.44 -7.06 -6.03
C ALA A 472 -10.32 -5.94 -7.08
N TRP A 473 -10.80 -4.72 -6.79
CA TRP A 473 -10.90 -3.62 -7.77
C TRP A 473 -10.15 -2.37 -7.31
N GLY A 474 -9.28 -1.81 -8.15
CA GLY A 474 -8.67 -0.49 -7.98
C GLY A 474 -9.53 0.67 -8.54
N TYR A 475 -10.47 0.35 -9.43
CA TYR A 475 -11.46 1.29 -9.96
C TYR A 475 -12.76 1.28 -9.13
N ASP A 476 -13.00 2.37 -8.40
CA ASP A 476 -14.29 2.65 -7.74
C ASP A 476 -15.15 3.56 -8.65
N PRO A 477 -16.29 3.06 -9.19
CA PRO A 477 -17.20 3.85 -10.05
C PRO A 477 -18.03 4.88 -9.28
N THR A 478 -18.01 4.88 -7.95
CA THR A 478 -18.73 5.86 -7.11
C THR A 478 -17.93 7.13 -6.85
N LEU A 479 -16.61 7.08 -7.02
CA LEU A 479 -15.73 8.25 -6.90
C LEU A 479 -15.86 9.16 -8.14
N PRO A 480 -15.85 10.50 -7.96
CA PRO A 480 -15.91 11.43 -9.08
C PRO A 480 -14.66 11.33 -9.95
N SER A 481 -14.83 11.34 -11.28
CA SER A 481 -13.73 11.34 -12.24
C SER A 481 -12.91 12.63 -12.16
N THR A 482 -11.82 12.62 -11.38
CA THR A 482 -10.89 13.75 -11.30
C THR A 482 -10.04 13.84 -12.58
N PRO A 483 -9.87 15.02 -13.21
CA PRO A 483 -9.17 15.16 -14.50
C PRO A 483 -7.74 14.61 -14.54
N ASN A 484 -7.08 14.56 -13.37
CA ASN A 484 -5.69 14.13 -13.21
C ASN A 484 -5.57 12.90 -12.28
N LYS A 485 -6.52 11.94 -12.31
CA LYS A 485 -6.35 10.70 -11.53
C LYS A 485 -5.13 9.93 -12.09
N ARG A 486 -4.00 9.99 -11.39
CA ARG A 486 -2.86 9.11 -11.64
C ARG A 486 -3.30 7.67 -11.33
N PRO A 487 -3.03 6.67 -12.18
CA PRO A 487 -3.27 5.28 -11.83
C PRO A 487 -2.34 4.85 -10.69
N SER A 488 -2.70 3.78 -9.98
CA SER A 488 -1.84 3.18 -8.96
C SER A 488 -0.49 2.71 -9.54
N SER A 489 0.56 2.68 -8.71
CA SER A 489 1.93 2.30 -9.12
C SER A 489 2.31 0.84 -8.78
N GLU A 490 1.34 -0.07 -8.65
CA GLU A 490 1.59 -1.41 -8.06
C GLU A 490 2.66 -2.25 -8.79
N GLU A 491 2.79 -2.12 -10.12
CA GLU A 491 3.78 -2.85 -10.93
C GLU A 491 5.21 -2.53 -10.50
N LEU A 492 5.44 -1.36 -9.91
CA LEU A 492 6.73 -0.95 -9.36
C LEU A 492 7.22 -1.93 -8.31
N GLY A 493 6.34 -2.52 -7.49
CA GLY A 493 6.74 -3.51 -6.49
C GLY A 493 7.47 -4.68 -7.13
N SER A 494 6.94 -5.20 -8.25
CA SER A 494 7.61 -6.23 -9.05
C SER A 494 8.94 -5.73 -9.63
N ILE A 495 8.98 -4.53 -10.23
CA ILE A 495 10.22 -3.97 -10.82
C ILE A 495 11.31 -3.84 -9.74
N VAL A 496 10.98 -3.42 -8.52
CA VAL A 496 11.90 -3.28 -7.39
C VAL A 496 12.41 -4.64 -6.91
N ILE A 497 11.52 -5.62 -6.66
CA ILE A 497 11.90 -6.99 -6.27
C ILE A 497 12.88 -7.59 -7.29
N CYS A 498 12.62 -7.38 -8.58
CA CYS A 498 13.43 -7.93 -9.66
C CYS A 498 14.74 -7.15 -9.90
N ALA A 499 14.78 -5.85 -9.63
CA ALA A 499 16.01 -5.07 -9.62
C ALA A 499 16.94 -5.48 -8.46
N ASP A 500 16.39 -5.69 -7.26
CA ASP A 500 17.17 -6.08 -6.09
C ASP A 500 17.63 -7.55 -6.11
N SER A 501 17.03 -8.39 -6.97
CA SER A 501 17.46 -9.78 -7.26
C SER A 501 18.18 -9.95 -8.62
N TYR A 502 18.54 -8.87 -9.32
CA TYR A 502 19.01 -8.88 -10.72
C TYR A 502 20.17 -9.84 -11.06
N ASP A 503 21.14 -9.99 -10.15
CA ASP A 503 22.33 -10.84 -10.33
C ASP A 503 22.10 -12.32 -9.97
N ALA A 504 20.88 -12.70 -9.57
CA ALA A 504 20.52 -14.09 -9.37
C ALA A 504 20.42 -14.83 -10.73
N PRO A 505 21.06 -16.01 -10.88
CA PRO A 505 21.04 -16.73 -12.15
C PRO A 505 19.64 -17.27 -12.45
N LEU A 506 19.14 -16.98 -13.66
CA LEU A 506 17.92 -17.60 -14.18
C LEU A 506 18.12 -19.12 -14.39
N PRO A 507 17.07 -19.94 -14.19
CA PRO A 507 17.17 -21.39 -14.33
C PRO A 507 17.41 -21.80 -15.79
N PRO A 508 18.24 -22.84 -16.04
CA PRO A 508 18.46 -23.34 -17.39
C PRO A 508 17.19 -23.97 -18.00
N ASP A 509 16.29 -24.48 -17.17
CA ASP A 509 15.06 -25.17 -17.56
C ASP A 509 13.86 -24.21 -17.73
N GLY A 510 14.07 -22.89 -17.58
CA GLY A 510 13.06 -21.86 -17.83
C GLY A 510 11.75 -22.06 -17.06
N LEU A 511 10.63 -22.09 -17.78
CA LEU A 511 9.29 -22.23 -17.18
C LEU A 511 9.08 -23.57 -16.45
N ASP A 512 9.78 -24.65 -16.79
CA ASP A 512 9.64 -25.93 -16.07
C ASP A 512 10.23 -25.83 -14.64
N TRP A 513 11.22 -24.96 -14.43
CA TRP A 513 11.70 -24.61 -13.09
C TRP A 513 10.71 -23.71 -12.34
N TRP A 514 10.09 -22.74 -13.01
CA TRP A 514 9.06 -21.88 -12.38
C TRP A 514 7.80 -22.68 -12.01
N GLU A 515 7.36 -23.64 -12.83
CA GLU A 515 6.29 -24.58 -12.51
C GLU A 515 6.63 -25.40 -11.27
N SER A 516 7.89 -25.87 -11.17
CA SER A 516 8.42 -26.56 -10.01
C SER A 516 8.51 -25.66 -8.77
N LEU A 517 8.89 -24.38 -8.91
CA LEU A 517 8.92 -23.42 -7.81
C LEU A 517 7.52 -23.14 -7.28
N TRP A 518 6.54 -22.88 -8.16
CA TRP A 518 5.15 -22.65 -7.79
C TRP A 518 4.57 -23.83 -7.01
N ALA A 519 4.75 -25.05 -7.53
CA ALA A 519 4.33 -26.28 -6.86
C ALA A 519 4.99 -26.45 -5.48
N ASN A 520 6.30 -26.18 -5.35
CA ASN A 520 7.00 -26.25 -4.07
C ASN A 520 6.56 -25.17 -3.07
N MET A 521 6.28 -23.95 -3.52
CA MET A 521 5.82 -22.85 -2.67
C MET A 521 4.40 -23.11 -2.15
N THR A 522 3.48 -23.52 -3.03
CA THR A 522 2.10 -23.89 -2.66
C THR A 522 2.06 -25.17 -1.81
N ALA A 523 2.92 -26.16 -2.05
CA ALA A 523 3.03 -27.34 -1.20
C ALA A 523 3.61 -27.02 0.20
N LYS A 524 4.51 -26.04 0.31
CA LYS A 524 4.98 -25.53 1.61
C LYS A 524 3.93 -24.67 2.33
N SER A 525 3.09 -23.95 1.58
CA SER A 525 2.03 -23.10 2.13
C SER A 525 0.86 -22.96 1.16
N TRP A 526 -0.22 -23.67 1.47
CA TRP A 526 -1.52 -23.55 0.80
C TRP A 526 -2.13 -22.13 0.90
N ILE A 527 -1.82 -21.40 1.98
CA ILE A 527 -2.35 -20.07 2.26
C ILE A 527 -1.60 -18.96 1.53
N SER A 528 -0.26 -19.02 1.48
CA SER A 528 0.58 -17.92 0.97
C SER A 528 1.42 -18.26 -0.25
N GLY A 529 1.63 -19.54 -0.57
CA GLY A 529 2.51 -20.00 -1.66
C GLY A 529 2.11 -19.50 -3.04
N ASN A 530 0.81 -19.50 -3.35
CA ASN A 530 0.29 -18.98 -4.61
C ASN A 530 0.57 -17.47 -4.76
N SER A 531 0.15 -16.62 -3.81
CA SER A 531 0.42 -15.18 -3.86
C SER A 531 1.91 -14.87 -3.90
N ARG A 532 2.69 -15.44 -2.97
CA ARG A 532 4.14 -15.20 -2.86
C ARG A 532 4.94 -15.66 -4.07
N PHE A 533 4.41 -16.60 -4.87
CA PHE A 533 5.01 -16.97 -6.16
C PHE A 533 4.83 -15.86 -7.21
N PHE A 534 3.63 -15.26 -7.30
CA PHE A 534 3.37 -14.18 -8.25
C PHE A 534 4.12 -12.87 -7.91
N ASP A 535 4.50 -12.64 -6.65
CA ASP A 535 5.41 -11.54 -6.26
C ASP A 535 6.77 -11.57 -7.01
N VAL A 536 7.25 -12.76 -7.40
CA VAL A 536 8.62 -13.00 -7.89
C VAL A 536 8.70 -13.57 -9.31
N PHE A 537 7.62 -14.15 -9.81
CA PHE A 537 7.54 -14.70 -11.16
C PHE A 537 7.83 -13.69 -12.31
N PRO A 538 7.59 -12.37 -12.19
CA PRO A 538 7.98 -11.41 -13.22
C PRO A 538 9.49 -11.33 -13.49
N CYS A 539 10.34 -11.72 -12.54
CA CYS A 539 11.77 -11.34 -12.56
C CYS A 539 12.60 -11.95 -13.69
N GLN A 540 12.17 -13.07 -14.28
CA GLN A 540 12.81 -13.60 -15.50
C GLN A 540 12.79 -12.62 -16.69
N HIS A 541 11.83 -11.69 -16.74
CA HIS A 541 11.72 -10.70 -17.82
C HIS A 541 12.48 -9.41 -17.56
N PHE A 542 12.96 -9.14 -16.35
CA PHE A 542 13.59 -7.85 -16.02
C PHE A 542 14.79 -7.55 -16.93
N ALA A 543 15.72 -8.51 -17.05
CA ALA A 543 16.95 -8.37 -17.83
C ALA A 543 16.74 -8.31 -19.37
N LYS A 544 15.51 -8.52 -19.84
CA LYS A 544 15.12 -8.33 -21.26
C LYS A 544 14.87 -6.85 -21.58
N TYR A 545 14.43 -6.07 -20.60
CA TYR A 545 14.04 -4.66 -20.75
C TYR A 545 15.09 -3.71 -20.16
N TRP A 546 15.58 -4.00 -18.95
CA TRP A 546 16.57 -3.16 -18.29
C TRP A 546 17.93 -3.87 -18.19
N PRO A 547 19.05 -3.21 -18.57
CA PRO A 547 20.38 -3.66 -18.18
C PRO A 547 20.59 -3.42 -16.67
N GLU A 548 21.78 -3.78 -16.17
CA GLU A 548 22.14 -3.71 -14.75
C GLU A 548 21.58 -2.46 -14.02
N PRO A 549 20.77 -2.67 -12.96
CA PRO A 549 20.33 -1.62 -12.06
C PRO A 549 21.50 -0.82 -11.49
N ALA A 550 21.29 0.47 -11.24
CA ALA A 550 22.35 1.35 -10.80
C ALA A 550 22.72 1.08 -9.32
N GLY A 551 24.02 1.05 -9.03
CA GLY A 551 24.55 1.14 -7.66
C GLY A 551 24.04 0.11 -6.64
N ILE A 552 23.71 -1.11 -7.12
CA ILE A 552 23.23 -2.27 -6.36
C ILE A 552 24.10 -2.50 -5.11
N TYR A 553 23.46 -2.77 -3.97
CA TYR A 553 24.18 -3.15 -2.75
C TYR A 553 24.31 -4.66 -2.61
N ARG A 554 25.57 -5.14 -2.54
CA ARG A 554 25.92 -6.55 -2.29
C ARG A 554 26.83 -6.76 -1.09
N GLY A 555 27.21 -5.71 -0.37
CA GLY A 555 28.03 -5.80 0.84
C GLY A 555 27.36 -6.56 1.99
N ASP A 556 28.13 -6.72 3.06
CA ASP A 556 27.71 -7.38 4.29
C ASP A 556 26.90 -6.42 5.17
N LEU A 557 26.06 -6.98 6.05
CA LEU A 557 25.20 -6.22 6.96
C LEU A 557 25.89 -5.96 8.32
N ASN A 558 27.22 -6.04 8.35
CA ASN A 558 28.04 -6.06 9.57
C ASN A 558 28.94 -4.82 9.74
N HIS A 559 28.77 -3.77 8.91
CA HIS A 559 29.56 -2.55 9.03
C HIS A 559 29.38 -1.95 10.44
N THR A 560 30.46 -1.40 11.01
CA THR A 560 30.39 -0.81 12.36
C THR A 560 29.59 0.48 12.31
N LEU A 561 28.40 0.47 12.92
CA LEU A 561 27.49 1.61 12.93
C LEU A 561 27.87 2.59 14.05
N LYS A 562 27.60 3.88 13.84
CA LYS A 562 27.79 4.92 14.87
C LYS A 562 26.87 4.72 16.07
N ASN A 563 25.64 4.26 15.82
CA ASN A 563 24.67 3.83 16.83
C ASN A 563 24.06 2.48 16.39
N PRO A 564 23.86 1.50 17.29
CA PRO A 564 23.16 0.25 16.95
C PRO A 564 21.69 0.46 16.62
N VAL A 565 21.11 -0.38 15.75
CA VAL A 565 19.68 -0.35 15.40
C VAL A 565 18.82 -1.20 16.35
N LEU A 566 17.53 -0.89 16.42
CA LEU A 566 16.52 -1.74 17.06
C LEU A 566 15.79 -2.56 15.98
N LEU A 567 15.77 -3.87 16.13
CA LEU A 567 14.99 -4.81 15.34
C LEU A 567 13.75 -5.22 16.14
N ILE A 568 12.62 -5.36 15.47
CA ILE A 568 11.39 -5.95 16.00
C ILE A 568 10.92 -7.00 14.99
N ALA A 569 10.62 -8.20 15.48
CA ALA A 569 10.09 -9.27 14.64
C ALA A 569 9.18 -10.22 15.43
N GLU A 570 8.06 -10.59 14.83
CA GLU A 570 6.94 -11.23 15.50
C GLU A 570 6.97 -12.75 15.33
N THR A 571 6.48 -13.48 16.34
CA THR A 571 6.39 -14.95 16.29
C THR A 571 5.42 -15.44 15.22
N TYR A 572 4.29 -14.76 15.04
CA TYR A 572 3.25 -15.14 14.07
C TYR A 572 3.09 -14.09 12.96
N ASP A 573 4.21 -13.55 12.48
CA ASP A 573 4.24 -12.73 11.26
C ASP A 573 4.03 -13.62 10.01
N PRO A 574 3.01 -13.37 9.18
CA PRO A 574 2.79 -14.14 7.95
C PRO A 574 3.73 -13.74 6.79
N ALA A 575 4.48 -12.64 6.93
CA ALA A 575 5.25 -11.99 5.86
C ALA A 575 6.75 -11.80 6.20
N THR A 576 7.10 -11.54 7.46
CA THR A 576 8.48 -11.27 7.94
C THR A 576 8.76 -11.93 9.30
N PRO A 577 8.80 -13.29 9.37
CA PRO A 577 8.85 -14.02 10.63
C PRO A 577 10.13 -13.82 11.45
N LEU A 578 10.02 -13.93 12.79
CA LEU A 578 11.10 -13.78 13.78
C LEU A 578 12.45 -14.42 13.42
N ARG A 579 12.48 -15.52 12.67
CA ARG A 579 13.73 -16.12 12.15
C ARG A 579 14.56 -15.16 11.29
N ASN A 580 13.93 -14.22 10.58
CA ASN A 580 14.59 -13.22 9.76
C ASN A 580 15.27 -12.17 10.65
N GLY A 581 14.56 -11.64 11.65
CA GLY A 581 15.12 -10.79 12.70
C GLY A 581 16.29 -11.43 13.44
N ARG A 582 16.20 -12.73 13.79
CA ARG A 582 17.30 -13.50 14.41
C ARG A 582 18.50 -13.69 13.47
N ARG A 583 18.29 -13.93 12.18
CA ARG A 583 19.37 -14.04 11.17
C ARG A 583 20.06 -12.69 10.96
N LEU A 584 19.30 -11.61 10.90
CA LEU A 584 19.84 -10.25 10.81
C LEU A 584 20.63 -9.89 12.08
N LEU A 585 20.08 -10.14 13.28
CA LEU A 585 20.79 -9.94 14.55
C LEU A 585 22.14 -10.68 14.58
N ASN A 586 22.18 -11.92 14.08
CA ASN A 586 23.41 -12.71 14.00
C ASN A 586 24.43 -12.13 13.01
N GLU A 587 24.01 -11.53 11.89
CA GLU A 587 24.92 -10.88 10.93
C GLU A 587 25.38 -9.49 11.42
N MET A 588 24.47 -8.68 11.96
CA MET A 588 24.76 -7.34 12.50
C MET A 588 25.57 -7.41 13.81
N GLY A 589 25.40 -8.46 14.60
CA GLY A 589 26.07 -8.66 15.89
C GLY A 589 25.78 -7.50 16.86
N ARG A 590 26.84 -6.80 17.29
CA ARG A 590 26.70 -5.67 18.23
C ARG A 590 26.01 -4.44 17.65
N ASN A 591 25.88 -4.36 16.32
CA ASN A 591 25.22 -3.25 15.62
C ASN A 591 23.68 -3.32 15.71
N ALA A 592 23.11 -4.32 16.37
CA ALA A 592 21.67 -4.48 16.54
C ALA A 592 21.27 -4.90 17.97
N ARG A 593 19.97 -4.79 18.25
CA ARG A 593 19.23 -5.49 19.32
C ARG A 593 17.88 -5.93 18.80
N LEU A 594 17.37 -7.08 19.23
CA LEU A 594 16.10 -7.63 18.78
C LEU A 594 15.05 -7.65 19.89
N ILE A 595 13.86 -7.14 19.61
CA ILE A 595 12.65 -7.49 20.36
C ILE A 595 12.03 -8.68 19.64
N ALA A 596 12.01 -9.83 20.32
CA ALA A 596 11.19 -10.97 19.92
C ALA A 596 9.76 -10.70 20.39
N HIS A 597 8.90 -10.32 19.45
CA HIS A 597 7.52 -9.94 19.75
C HIS A 597 6.60 -11.18 19.70
N HIS A 598 6.11 -11.59 20.86
CA HIS A 598 5.14 -12.68 21.01
C HIS A 598 3.71 -12.16 20.85
N GLY A 599 3.27 -12.06 19.60
CA GLY A 599 1.99 -11.51 19.15
C GLY A 599 1.64 -11.96 17.73
N TYR A 600 0.53 -11.47 17.18
CA TYR A 600 -0.10 -11.97 15.96
C TYR A 600 -0.34 -10.88 14.91
N GLY A 601 0.14 -11.12 13.68
CA GLY A 601 0.06 -10.14 12.59
C GLY A 601 1.43 -9.78 12.07
N HIS A 602 1.44 -8.96 11.02
CA HIS A 602 2.68 -8.48 10.42
C HIS A 602 3.20 -7.23 11.16
N SER A 603 4.49 -7.20 11.52
CA SER A 603 5.10 -6.13 12.35
C SER A 603 4.41 -5.96 13.72
N SER A 604 4.87 -5.01 14.56
CA SER A 604 4.30 -4.76 15.91
C SER A 604 2.90 -4.12 15.95
N ARG A 605 2.01 -4.53 15.03
CA ARG A 605 0.57 -4.19 14.97
C ARG A 605 -0.21 -4.71 16.18
N ASP A 606 0.15 -5.89 16.68
CA ASP A 606 -0.39 -6.42 17.93
C ASP A 606 0.26 -5.66 19.09
N THR A 607 -0.51 -4.89 19.87
CA THR A 607 0.09 -3.90 20.76
C THR A 607 0.78 -4.55 21.96
N SER A 608 1.98 -4.09 22.31
CA SER A 608 2.70 -4.55 23.51
C SER A 608 3.31 -3.37 24.25
N ASN A 609 2.92 -3.20 25.52
CA ASN A 609 3.49 -2.18 26.40
C ASN A 609 5.00 -2.38 26.62
N CYS A 610 5.50 -3.61 26.50
CA CYS A 610 6.92 -3.94 26.55
C CYS A 610 7.65 -3.41 25.31
N THR A 611 7.15 -3.76 24.11
CA THR A 611 7.72 -3.30 22.84
C THR A 611 7.70 -1.78 22.72
N ASP A 612 6.56 -1.16 23.04
CA ASP A 612 6.39 0.30 22.98
C ASP A 612 7.31 1.04 23.97
N SER A 613 7.49 0.51 25.18
CA SER A 613 8.38 1.13 26.18
C SER A 613 9.84 1.09 25.74
N ILE A 614 10.31 -0.02 25.15
CA ILE A 614 11.69 -0.13 24.65
C ILE A 614 11.87 0.76 23.40
N ALA A 615 10.93 0.70 22.45
CA ALA A 615 10.97 1.49 21.22
C ALA A 615 10.98 3.02 21.50
N LYS A 616 10.14 3.48 22.43
CA LYS A 616 10.10 4.87 22.90
C LYS A 616 11.40 5.28 23.58
N THR A 617 11.90 4.48 24.53
CA THR A 617 13.14 4.77 25.26
C THR A 617 14.34 4.85 24.30
N TYR A 618 14.37 4.01 23.28
CA TYR A 618 15.38 4.06 22.23
C TYR A 618 15.25 5.33 21.36
N ILE A 619 14.06 5.67 20.86
CA ILE A 619 13.85 6.87 20.04
C ILE A 619 14.17 8.15 20.82
N LEU A 620 13.68 8.29 22.05
CA LEU A 620 13.93 9.47 22.88
C LEU A 620 15.37 9.55 23.38
N GLU A 621 15.88 8.50 24.03
CA GLU A 621 17.14 8.55 24.80
C GLU A 621 18.32 7.85 24.10
N GLY A 622 18.08 6.96 23.15
CA GLY A 622 19.11 6.11 22.52
C GLY A 622 19.56 4.91 23.35
N LYS A 623 18.83 4.56 24.42
CA LYS A 623 19.10 3.36 25.21
C LYS A 623 18.43 2.15 24.55
N LEU A 624 19.17 1.05 24.50
CA LEU A 624 18.71 -0.26 24.03
C LEU A 624 18.84 -1.28 25.17
N PRO A 625 18.18 -2.46 25.09
CA PRO A 625 18.44 -3.56 26.01
C PRO A 625 19.91 -4.00 25.97
N ASP A 626 20.47 -4.36 27.13
CA ASP A 626 21.83 -4.92 27.21
C ASP A 626 21.90 -6.27 26.48
N GLU A 627 20.91 -7.13 26.73
CA GLU A 627 20.71 -8.44 26.10
C GLU A 627 20.51 -8.32 24.58
N ALA A 628 21.03 -9.28 23.80
CA ALA A 628 20.98 -9.23 22.34
C ALA A 628 19.56 -9.41 21.77
N GLU A 629 18.75 -10.22 22.44
CA GLU A 629 17.34 -10.48 22.14
C GLU A 629 16.53 -10.37 23.44
N THR A 630 15.42 -9.64 23.41
CA THR A 630 14.50 -9.45 24.55
C THR A 630 13.09 -9.87 24.15
N ALA A 631 12.44 -10.70 24.96
CA ALA A 631 11.07 -11.16 24.72
C ALA A 631 10.04 -10.12 25.22
N CYS A 632 9.15 -9.68 24.34
CA CYS A 632 7.97 -8.88 24.69
C CYS A 632 6.70 -9.62 24.24
N TYR A 633 5.60 -9.45 24.98
CA TYR A 633 4.32 -10.14 24.70
C TYR A 633 3.22 -9.14 24.38
N ALA A 634 2.32 -9.50 23.47
CA ALA A 634 1.11 -8.72 23.19
C ALA A 634 0.27 -8.50 24.46
N ASN A 635 -0.38 -7.34 24.55
CA ASN A 635 -1.16 -6.90 25.71
C ASN A 635 -2.43 -7.72 25.93
N GLU A 636 -3.02 -8.24 24.85
CA GLU A 636 -4.33 -8.91 24.81
C GLU A 636 -4.23 -10.14 23.88
N LYS A 637 -5.34 -10.86 23.70
CA LYS A 637 -5.43 -12.02 22.79
C LYS A 637 -6.41 -11.75 21.65
N PRO A 638 -6.17 -12.32 20.44
CA PRO A 638 -7.16 -12.32 19.37
C PRO A 638 -8.54 -12.79 19.85
N TYR A 639 -9.60 -12.28 19.22
CA TYR A 639 -11.01 -12.43 19.62
C TYR A 639 -11.41 -11.82 20.98
N LEU A 640 -10.45 -11.47 21.84
CA LEU A 640 -10.70 -10.91 23.18
C LEU A 640 -10.32 -9.43 23.31
N TYR A 641 -9.88 -8.78 22.22
CA TYR A 641 -9.54 -7.36 22.18
C TYR A 641 -10.66 -6.46 22.75
N GLY A 642 -10.34 -5.69 23.78
CA GLY A 642 -11.27 -4.79 24.48
C GLY A 642 -12.15 -5.45 25.54
N VAL A 643 -12.13 -6.78 25.69
CA VAL A 643 -13.00 -7.54 26.61
C VAL A 643 -12.47 -7.44 28.05
N LYS A 644 -12.88 -6.38 28.77
CA LYS A 644 -12.43 -6.11 30.14
C LYS A 644 -13.16 -6.96 31.18
N ASP A 645 -12.41 -7.90 31.75
CA ASP A 645 -12.60 -8.57 33.04
C ASP A 645 -14.03 -9.04 33.37
N LYS A 646 -14.49 -10.05 32.63
CA LYS A 646 -15.58 -10.99 33.00
C LYS A 646 -16.95 -10.40 33.36
N SER A 647 -17.26 -9.16 32.98
CA SER A 647 -18.65 -8.70 32.88
C SER A 647 -19.30 -9.21 31.58
N VAL A 648 -19.60 -10.52 31.54
CA VAL A 648 -20.01 -11.31 30.35
C VAL A 648 -21.44 -10.98 29.85
N LYS A 649 -21.76 -9.69 29.61
CA LYS A 649 -23.04 -9.28 28.98
C LYS A 649 -23.00 -8.02 28.09
N THR A 650 -22.02 -7.12 28.21
CA THR A 650 -22.12 -5.75 27.65
C THR A 650 -21.31 -5.46 26.38
N LEU A 651 -20.73 -6.47 25.73
CA LEU A 651 -20.07 -6.35 24.40
C LEU A 651 -20.70 -7.26 23.33
N VAL A 652 -21.90 -7.79 23.59
CA VAL A 652 -22.74 -8.52 22.62
C VAL A 652 -23.90 -7.65 22.13
N GLU A 653 -24.06 -6.43 22.67
CA GLU A 653 -25.11 -5.46 22.29
C GLU A 653 -24.61 -4.30 21.41
N GLU A 654 -23.29 -4.16 21.20
CA GLU A 654 -22.76 -3.44 20.04
C GLU A 654 -22.50 -4.47 18.92
N ASP A 655 -23.43 -4.56 17.96
CA ASP A 655 -23.30 -5.41 16.77
C ASP A 655 -21.99 -5.08 16.04
N MET A 656 -21.01 -5.99 16.13
CA MET A 656 -19.73 -5.84 15.44
C MET A 656 -19.93 -6.02 13.93
N ASP A 657 -20.17 -4.92 13.21
CA ASP A 657 -20.26 -4.88 11.74
C ASP A 657 -19.02 -5.54 11.10
N PRO A 658 -19.14 -6.77 10.55
CA PRO A 658 -17.98 -7.48 10.01
C PRO A 658 -17.50 -6.83 8.71
N ILE A 659 -18.41 -6.20 7.97
CA ILE A 659 -18.11 -5.49 6.72
C ILE A 659 -17.40 -4.18 7.04
N GLY A 660 -17.79 -3.49 8.11
CA GLY A 660 -17.10 -2.31 8.65
C GLY A 660 -15.68 -2.61 9.15
N VAL A 661 -15.49 -3.73 9.86
CA VAL A 661 -14.17 -4.24 10.24
C VAL A 661 -13.35 -4.54 8.98
N TRP A 662 -13.88 -5.30 8.03
CA TRP A 662 -13.18 -5.65 6.80
C TRP A 662 -12.85 -4.44 5.93
N ARG A 663 -13.74 -3.44 5.82
CA ARG A 663 -13.47 -2.16 5.16
C ARG A 663 -12.37 -1.36 5.86
N ARG A 664 -12.11 -1.53 7.16
CA ARG A 664 -10.91 -0.96 7.81
C ARG A 664 -9.65 -1.72 7.39
N HIS A 665 -9.68 -3.05 7.51
CA HIS A 665 -8.58 -3.94 7.08
C HIS A 665 -8.15 -3.68 5.62
N LEU A 666 -9.10 -3.65 4.67
CA LEU A 666 -8.80 -3.38 3.26
C LEU A 666 -8.15 -2.02 3.04
N ARG A 667 -8.55 -0.97 3.76
CA ARG A 667 -7.90 0.35 3.67
C ARG A 667 -6.49 0.32 4.26
N GLU A 668 -6.29 -0.35 5.39
CA GLU A 668 -4.95 -0.54 5.99
C GLU A 668 -3.98 -1.30 5.05
N MET A 669 -4.50 -2.26 4.28
CA MET A 669 -3.74 -3.05 3.31
C MET A 669 -3.55 -2.35 1.96
N ALA A 670 -4.51 -1.57 1.48
CA ALA A 670 -4.44 -0.88 0.19
C ALA A 670 -3.28 0.13 0.14
N PHE A 671 -3.06 0.87 1.24
CA PHE A 671 -1.90 1.79 1.39
C PHE A 671 -0.54 1.08 1.61
N MET A 672 -0.44 -0.21 1.28
CA MET A 672 0.83 -0.92 1.06
C MET A 672 1.00 -1.38 -0.41
N ARG A 673 0.03 -1.05 -1.29
CA ARG A 673 0.03 -1.30 -2.74
C ARG A 673 0.03 -0.01 -3.57
N THR A 674 -0.64 1.02 -3.04
CA THR A 674 -0.75 2.39 -3.61
C THR A 674 0.28 3.33 -3.02
#